data_AF-A0A553NS62-F1
#
_entry.id   AF-A0A553NS62-F1
#
_cell.length_a   1.000
_cell.length_b   1.000
_cell.length_c   1.000
_cell.angle_alpha   90.00
_cell.angle_beta   90.00
_cell.angle_gamma   90.00
#
_symmetry.space_group_name_H-M   'P 1'
#
loop_
_entity.id
_entity.type
_entity.pdbx_description
1 polymer ?
#
loop_
_entity_poly.entity_id
_entity_poly.type
_entity_poly.pdbx_seq_one_letter_code
_entity_poly.pdbx_strand_id
1 'polypeptide(L)'
;SSKSLPLLANDFLGIENPVFFVETNSSETGLKPRLVCAIERVANLYPNRDIIVILSQVKIHGLPPFLSDLKNVHFRSIDIDAFVQGSAVEHLWKSGKVKSSIWSLSNISNVLRFLVVFKFGGLYLDHDVIALRPISEAETNFVCLVQSNRVASAVFQLRKGHPLLKLTLERMAQTFRGDLWGHNGPDLLTKATNEYCANQGLQNLSQLHCPDLKIQSPQFATPFQCPEYAKFYQPKYDSKIQSTIAQSHFLHYCNKKRTGTQDPNATDPYIMRSNQPLYRIMKEACPMTEENILRFQDLDETYQEKGIIKMPNSVDAIQICPSWNQFQIDRKSFWAKPTPEMYSLRPKFQTLKPNIIRWKLKNTQEPSVLIFNRNRKTGSSYVMRTLWKLSQRLHFRMHNLNLGDAPYSLSQIQEQQLVEKMSNSPGHYSTLFWNHFFFIDTAIYNRSWNSNWINFVRHPIDWFLSDFYYRRRPSRIWNKKVKPPQEWFERDAELCILEQDPECFFQDGQYRIQQLSYFCGNALECRKVGSSEALKRAISVVDMYYSVVGITEDMVGSLSVMEALLPSFFSGFRSISVNEVINGHPHERNISASAKLKLEQMFHFDMIFYQFAKERLSNQMRILNISGMNRKAVRTSLN
;
A
#
# COMPACT_ATOMS: atom_id res chain seq x y z
N SER A 1 8.09 -15.04 -6.76
CA SER A 1 8.64 -16.23 -6.07
C SER A 1 9.32 -15.76 -4.80
N SER A 2 8.93 -16.26 -3.62
CA SER A 2 9.62 -15.98 -2.37
C SER A 2 11.01 -16.62 -2.41
N LYS A 3 12.03 -15.88 -2.85
CA LYS A 3 13.40 -16.25 -2.52
C LYS A 3 13.51 -16.08 -1.01
N SER A 4 13.85 -17.14 -0.29
CA SER A 4 14.24 -17.03 1.11
C SER A 4 15.40 -16.03 1.19
N LEU A 5 15.30 -15.07 2.11
CA LEU A 5 16.40 -14.13 2.32
C LEU A 5 17.64 -14.91 2.78
N PRO A 6 18.85 -14.48 2.39
CA PRO A 6 20.06 -15.08 2.93
C PRO A 6 20.07 -14.91 4.44
N LEU A 7 20.50 -15.96 5.16
CA LEU A 7 20.72 -15.88 6.60
C LEU A 7 21.88 -14.90 6.88
N LEU A 8 21.79 -14.19 8.00
CA LEU A 8 22.89 -13.42 8.55
C LEU A 8 23.99 -14.41 9.02
N ALA A 9 24.96 -14.69 8.15
CA ALA A 9 26.05 -15.65 8.38
C ALA A 9 27.39 -14.98 8.73
N ASN A 10 28.41 -15.79 9.02
CA ASN A 10 29.77 -15.32 9.32
C ASN A 10 30.50 -14.70 8.11
N ASP A 11 29.95 -14.80 6.91
CA ASP A 11 30.47 -14.21 5.66
C ASP A 11 30.55 -12.66 5.75
N PHE A 12 29.86 -12.09 6.75
CA PHE A 12 29.90 -10.68 7.11
C PHE A 12 31.15 -10.26 7.92
N LEU A 13 32.07 -11.18 8.21
CA LEU A 13 33.31 -10.90 8.95
C LEU A 13 34.27 -9.94 8.23
N GLY A 14 34.07 -9.68 6.94
CA GLY A 14 34.90 -8.76 6.13
C GLY A 14 34.25 -7.41 5.80
N ILE A 15 33.02 -7.13 6.26
CA ILE A 15 32.39 -5.83 6.00
C ILE A 15 32.93 -4.80 6.99
N GLU A 16 33.57 -3.76 6.47
CA GLU A 16 34.06 -2.65 7.27
C GLU A 16 32.95 -1.63 7.52
N ASN A 17 32.71 -1.34 8.80
CA ASN A 17 31.80 -0.27 9.25
C ASN A 17 30.38 -0.33 8.63
N PRO A 18 29.63 -1.44 8.75
CA PRO A 18 28.26 -1.55 8.21
C PRO A 18 27.27 -0.60 8.92
N VAL A 19 26.09 -0.42 8.32
CA VAL A 19 24.92 0.21 8.96
C VAL A 19 23.82 -0.84 9.14
N PHE A 20 23.23 -0.92 10.34
CA PHE A 20 22.23 -1.93 10.69
C PHE A 20 20.85 -1.33 10.97
N PHE A 21 19.83 -2.00 10.42
CA PHE A 21 18.42 -1.88 10.82
C PHE A 21 17.90 -3.25 11.26
N VAL A 22 17.03 -3.29 12.28
CA VAL A 22 16.44 -4.54 12.80
C VAL A 22 14.92 -4.44 12.88
N GLU A 23 14.22 -5.19 12.03
CA GLU A 23 12.75 -5.34 12.08
C GLU A 23 12.35 -6.65 12.75
N THR A 24 11.67 -6.50 13.89
CA THR A 24 11.20 -7.61 14.74
C THR A 24 9.69 -7.81 14.68
N ASN A 25 8.93 -6.92 14.04
CA ASN A 25 7.48 -7.04 13.93
C ASN A 25 7.07 -8.05 12.84
N SER A 26 6.27 -9.03 13.21
CA SER A 26 5.85 -10.16 12.36
C SER A 26 4.62 -9.89 11.48
N SER A 27 4.09 -8.66 11.44
CA SER A 27 2.88 -8.36 10.66
C SER A 27 3.11 -8.54 9.16
N GLU A 28 2.27 -9.36 8.52
CA GLU A 28 2.33 -9.84 7.12
C GLU A 28 2.21 -8.74 6.03
N THR A 29 2.21 -7.44 6.40
CA THR A 29 1.81 -6.31 5.55
C THR A 29 2.96 -5.57 4.84
N GLY A 30 4.18 -6.10 4.86
CA GLY A 30 5.36 -5.50 4.21
C GLY A 30 6.10 -4.46 5.06
N LEU A 31 7.10 -3.79 4.48
CA LEU A 31 7.92 -2.80 5.20
C LEU A 31 7.16 -1.48 5.39
N LYS A 32 7.20 -0.93 6.60
CA LYS A 32 6.57 0.36 6.93
C LYS A 32 7.24 1.51 6.14
N PRO A 33 6.49 2.54 5.67
CA PRO A 33 7.05 3.66 4.90
C PRO A 33 8.24 4.36 5.59
N ARG A 34 8.18 4.47 6.92
CA ARG A 34 9.24 5.05 7.76
C ARG A 34 10.57 4.31 7.67
N LEU A 35 10.53 2.97 7.78
CA LEU A 35 11.70 2.12 7.61
C LEU A 35 12.23 2.21 6.18
N VAL A 36 11.35 2.20 5.19
CA VAL A 36 11.75 2.30 3.78
C VAL A 36 12.49 3.62 3.50
N CYS A 37 11.98 4.74 4.00
CA CYS A 37 12.67 6.03 3.91
C CYS A 37 14.00 6.04 4.67
N ALA A 38 14.05 5.50 5.89
CA ALA A 38 15.30 5.40 6.65
C ALA A 38 16.38 4.62 5.87
N ILE A 39 16.02 3.49 5.25
CA ILE A 39 16.92 2.68 4.41
C ILE A 39 17.38 3.47 3.20
N GLU A 40 16.45 4.02 2.41
CA GLU A 40 16.78 4.79 1.20
C GLU A 40 17.74 5.94 1.53
N ARG A 41 17.43 6.70 2.57
CA ARG A 41 18.20 7.88 2.94
C ARG A 41 19.63 7.53 3.32
N VAL A 42 19.81 6.50 4.14
CA VAL A 42 21.14 6.05 4.56
C VAL A 42 21.91 5.47 3.38
N ALA A 43 21.26 4.68 2.52
CA ALA A 43 21.89 4.12 1.33
C ALA A 43 22.45 5.19 0.40
N ASN A 44 21.69 6.28 0.22
CA ASN A 44 22.11 7.41 -0.60
C ASN A 44 23.19 8.28 0.05
N LEU A 45 23.16 8.45 1.38
CA LEU A 45 24.17 9.23 2.11
C LEU A 45 25.50 8.49 2.28
N TYR A 46 25.48 7.16 2.31
CA TYR A 46 26.65 6.32 2.54
C TYR A 46 26.82 5.28 1.41
N PRO A 47 27.13 5.71 0.16
CA PRO A 47 27.22 4.80 -0.99
C PRO A 47 28.29 3.71 -0.84
N ASN A 48 29.29 3.95 0.01
CA ASN A 48 30.42 3.04 0.25
C ASN A 48 30.28 2.18 1.52
N ARG A 49 29.18 2.31 2.27
CA ARG A 49 28.89 1.45 3.44
C ARG A 49 27.81 0.47 3.07
N ASP A 50 27.93 -0.77 3.53
CA ASP A 50 26.87 -1.75 3.40
C ASP A 50 25.76 -1.52 4.46
N ILE A 51 24.51 -1.44 3.99
CA ILE A 51 23.31 -1.27 4.80
C ILE A 51 22.65 -2.63 4.95
N ILE A 52 22.75 -3.21 6.14
CA ILE A 52 22.22 -4.53 6.45
C ILE A 52 20.88 -4.38 7.16
N VAL A 53 19.82 -4.84 6.51
CA VAL A 53 18.45 -4.82 7.04
C VAL A 53 18.08 -6.22 7.51
N ILE A 54 18.06 -6.41 8.83
CA ILE A 54 17.80 -7.69 9.47
C ILE A 54 16.31 -7.84 9.74
N LEU A 55 15.75 -8.96 9.27
CA LEU A 55 14.33 -9.27 9.35
C LEU A 55 14.18 -10.55 10.18
N SER A 56 13.75 -10.41 11.44
CA SER A 56 13.83 -11.53 12.39
C SER A 56 12.65 -12.49 12.34
N GLN A 57 11.47 -12.02 11.90
CA GLN A 57 10.25 -12.84 11.82
C GLN A 57 9.31 -12.43 10.66
N VAL A 58 9.78 -11.60 9.72
CA VAL A 58 8.92 -11.06 8.65
C VAL A 58 8.89 -12.00 7.45
N LYS A 59 7.72 -12.55 7.13
CA LYS A 59 7.45 -13.12 5.80
C LYS A 59 7.16 -11.96 4.84
N ILE A 60 8.20 -11.36 4.25
CA ILE A 60 8.01 -10.26 3.29
C ILE A 60 7.53 -10.85 1.95
N HIS A 61 6.32 -10.49 1.52
CA HIS A 61 5.73 -10.85 0.22
C HIS A 61 6.28 -10.04 -0.98
N GLY A 62 7.51 -9.55 -0.86
CA GLY A 62 8.19 -8.68 -1.84
C GLY A 62 8.66 -7.37 -1.22
N LEU A 63 9.93 -7.04 -1.45
CA LEU A 63 10.49 -5.73 -1.10
C LEU A 63 10.05 -4.70 -2.15
N PRO A 64 9.88 -3.41 -1.79
CA PRO A 64 9.71 -2.35 -2.77
C PRO A 64 10.82 -2.45 -3.84
N PRO A 65 10.49 -2.57 -5.14
CA PRO A 65 11.48 -2.91 -6.16
C PRO A 65 12.66 -1.94 -6.24
N PHE A 66 12.45 -0.64 -5.98
CA PHE A 66 13.52 0.35 -5.97
C PHE A 66 14.58 0.09 -4.88
N LEU A 67 14.22 -0.56 -3.76
CA LEU A 67 15.21 -0.94 -2.75
C LEU A 67 16.15 -2.04 -3.26
N SER A 68 15.73 -2.81 -4.27
CA SER A 68 16.60 -3.81 -4.91
C SER A 68 17.60 -3.20 -5.88
N ASP A 69 17.39 -1.94 -6.31
CA ASP A 69 18.31 -1.21 -7.18
C ASP A 69 19.45 -0.54 -6.37
N LEU A 70 19.29 -0.42 -5.05
CA LEU A 70 20.31 0.07 -4.13
C LEU A 70 21.35 -1.03 -3.85
N LYS A 71 22.47 -0.99 -4.56
CA LYS A 71 23.50 -2.04 -4.53
C LYS A 71 24.14 -2.27 -3.16
N ASN A 72 24.18 -1.24 -2.32
CA ASN A 72 24.72 -1.28 -0.96
C ASN A 72 23.66 -1.67 0.10
N VAL A 73 22.43 -2.05 -0.29
CA VAL A 73 21.39 -2.48 0.65
C VAL A 73 21.20 -3.99 0.61
N HIS A 74 21.30 -4.62 1.77
CA HIS A 74 21.33 -6.07 1.95
C HIS A 74 20.28 -6.52 2.96
N PHE A 75 19.21 -7.13 2.48
CA PHE A 75 18.21 -7.74 3.35
C PHE A 75 18.68 -9.13 3.80
N ARG A 76 18.57 -9.41 5.11
CA ARG A 76 18.96 -10.69 5.71
C ARG A 76 17.90 -11.20 6.66
N SER A 77 17.66 -12.51 6.64
CA SER A 77 16.93 -13.17 7.73
C SER A 77 17.90 -13.54 8.84
N ILE A 78 17.38 -13.75 10.06
CA ILE A 78 18.21 -14.14 11.20
C ILE A 78 17.56 -15.31 11.93
N ASP A 79 18.35 -16.36 12.16
CA ASP A 79 18.03 -17.37 13.15
C ASP A 79 18.51 -16.85 14.51
N ILE A 80 17.59 -16.34 15.32
CA ILE A 80 17.95 -15.71 16.59
C ILE A 80 18.49 -16.76 17.57
N ASP A 81 17.96 -17.99 17.56
CA ASP A 81 18.37 -19.05 18.48
C ASP A 81 19.84 -19.43 18.23
N ALA A 82 20.25 -19.52 16.96
CA ALA A 82 21.66 -19.69 16.58
C ALA A 82 22.49 -18.43 16.84
N PHE A 83 21.94 -17.24 16.55
CA PHE A 83 22.70 -15.99 16.64
C PHE A 83 23.08 -15.60 18.07
N VAL A 84 22.27 -15.97 19.08
CA VAL A 84 22.60 -15.71 20.48
C VAL A 84 23.61 -16.70 21.06
N GLN A 85 23.90 -17.81 20.38
CA GLN A 85 24.83 -18.81 20.87
C GLN A 85 26.24 -18.22 21.12
N GLY A 86 26.84 -18.58 22.24
CA GLY A 86 28.13 -18.08 22.71
C GLY A 86 28.13 -16.62 23.18
N SER A 87 26.97 -15.97 23.26
CA SER A 87 26.85 -14.58 23.72
C SER A 87 26.41 -14.49 25.17
N ALA A 88 26.67 -13.35 25.82
CA ALA A 88 26.26 -13.12 27.21
C ALA A 88 24.75 -13.23 27.44
N VAL A 89 23.92 -13.05 26.39
CA VAL A 89 22.45 -13.13 26.46
C VAL A 89 21.91 -14.51 26.09
N GLU A 90 22.75 -15.51 25.80
CA GLU A 90 22.31 -16.86 25.39
C GLU A 90 21.39 -17.50 26.44
N HIS A 91 21.80 -17.53 27.70
CA HIS A 91 21.00 -18.10 28.78
C HIS A 91 19.70 -17.34 29.01
N LEU A 92 19.74 -16.00 28.94
CA LEU A 92 18.54 -15.16 29.03
C LEU A 92 17.56 -15.49 27.90
N TRP A 93 18.04 -15.63 26.66
CA TRP A 93 17.22 -15.97 25.51
C TRP A 93 16.60 -17.37 25.64
N LYS A 94 17.43 -18.38 25.97
CA LYS A 94 17.00 -19.77 26.17
C LYS A 94 16.01 -19.93 27.33
N SER A 95 16.06 -19.05 28.34
CA SER A 95 15.09 -19.07 29.44
C SER A 95 13.65 -18.74 29.03
N GLY A 96 13.44 -18.24 27.80
CA GLY A 96 12.12 -17.84 27.30
C GLY A 96 11.63 -16.47 27.81
N LYS A 97 12.26 -15.90 28.84
CA LYS A 97 11.87 -14.62 29.47
C LYS A 97 11.75 -13.45 28.49
N VAL A 98 12.60 -13.41 27.47
CA VAL A 98 12.56 -12.37 26.42
C VAL A 98 11.29 -12.53 25.57
N LYS A 99 11.03 -13.75 25.08
CA LYS A 99 9.89 -14.06 24.20
C LYS A 99 8.55 -13.91 24.94
N SER A 100 8.49 -14.22 26.24
CA SER A 100 7.28 -14.15 27.07
C SER A 100 7.02 -12.78 27.74
N SER A 101 7.86 -11.77 27.49
CA SER A 101 7.75 -10.47 28.15
C SER A 101 6.59 -9.60 27.62
N ILE A 102 6.04 -8.70 28.45
CA ILE A 102 5.00 -7.73 28.07
C ILE A 102 5.44 -6.92 26.85
N TRP A 103 6.74 -6.59 26.78
CA TRP A 103 7.35 -5.83 25.70
C TRP A 103 8.23 -6.71 24.79
N SER A 104 7.78 -7.93 24.47
CA SER A 104 8.57 -8.93 23.71
C SER A 104 9.18 -8.38 22.42
N LEU A 105 8.42 -7.66 21.59
CA LEU A 105 8.93 -7.06 20.35
C LEU A 105 10.07 -6.06 20.60
N SER A 106 9.93 -5.20 21.62
CA SER A 106 10.96 -4.24 22.02
C SER A 106 12.19 -4.95 22.58
N ASN A 107 11.98 -5.95 23.43
CA ASN A 107 13.06 -6.69 24.06
C ASN A 107 13.87 -7.53 23.06
N ILE A 108 13.21 -8.17 22.09
CA ILE A 108 13.89 -8.86 20.98
C ILE A 108 14.71 -7.84 20.15
N SER A 109 14.16 -6.66 19.86
CA SER A 109 14.88 -5.61 19.14
C SER A 109 16.10 -5.09 19.93
N ASN A 110 15.99 -4.96 21.26
CA ASN A 110 17.10 -4.55 22.12
C ASN A 110 18.22 -5.61 22.19
N VAL A 111 17.86 -6.90 22.28
CA VAL A 111 18.84 -7.99 22.20
C VAL A 111 19.60 -7.93 20.87
N LEU A 112 18.87 -7.83 19.76
CA LEU A 112 19.47 -7.87 18.42
C LEU A 112 20.29 -6.62 18.12
N ARG A 113 19.83 -5.40 18.48
CA ARG A 113 20.57 -4.16 18.18
C ARG A 113 21.93 -4.09 18.88
N PHE A 114 22.01 -4.55 20.13
CA PHE A 114 23.27 -4.55 20.85
C PHE A 114 24.17 -5.69 20.38
N LEU A 115 23.60 -6.88 20.17
CA LEU A 115 24.38 -8.05 19.78
C LEU A 115 24.94 -7.94 18.36
N VAL A 116 24.21 -7.36 17.41
CA VAL A 116 24.68 -7.19 16.03
C VAL A 116 25.87 -6.23 15.97
N VAL A 117 25.77 -5.07 16.63
CA VAL A 117 26.89 -4.10 16.67
C VAL A 117 28.04 -4.65 17.50
N PHE A 118 27.78 -5.43 18.55
CA PHE A 118 28.87 -6.09 19.29
C PHE A 118 29.64 -7.08 18.41
N LYS A 119 28.94 -7.90 17.61
CA LYS A 119 29.56 -8.93 16.75
C LYS A 119 30.25 -8.36 15.50
N PHE A 120 29.71 -7.29 14.91
CA PHE A 120 30.18 -6.78 13.62
C PHE A 120 30.76 -5.36 13.67
N GLY A 121 30.47 -4.58 14.72
CA GLY A 121 30.74 -3.14 14.74
C GLY A 121 29.84 -2.37 13.77
N GLY A 122 29.97 -1.05 13.73
CA GLY A 122 29.24 -0.20 12.78
C GLY A 122 28.12 0.61 13.43
N LEU A 123 27.30 1.25 12.58
CA LEU A 123 26.23 2.16 12.96
C LEU A 123 24.91 1.39 13.09
N TYR A 124 24.15 1.63 14.16
CA TYR A 124 22.79 1.15 14.30
C TYR A 124 21.79 2.29 14.24
N LEU A 125 20.65 2.05 13.56
CA LEU A 125 19.53 2.99 13.44
C LEU A 125 18.18 2.29 13.66
N ASP A 126 17.32 2.88 14.49
CA ASP A 126 15.90 2.49 14.58
C ASP A 126 15.10 2.97 13.35
N HIS A 127 13.89 2.42 13.17
CA HIS A 127 13.04 2.70 11.99
C HIS A 127 12.41 4.10 12.00
N ASP A 128 12.43 4.75 13.16
CA ASP A 128 11.97 6.12 13.38
C ASP A 128 13.14 7.12 13.44
N VAL A 129 14.24 6.78 12.76
CA VAL A 129 15.40 7.65 12.56
C VAL A 129 15.61 7.95 11.08
N ILE A 130 15.71 9.24 10.73
CA ILE A 130 16.12 9.68 9.39
C ILE A 130 17.53 10.26 9.47
N ALA A 131 18.45 9.77 8.64
CA ALA A 131 19.77 10.37 8.51
C ALA A 131 19.66 11.67 7.70
N LEU A 132 19.89 12.81 8.34
CA LEU A 132 19.82 14.11 7.68
C LEU A 132 21.13 14.43 6.96
N ARG A 133 22.27 14.06 7.55
CA ARG A 133 23.61 14.34 7.03
C ARG A 133 24.58 13.19 7.27
N PRO A 134 25.62 13.05 6.42
CA PRO A 134 26.66 12.07 6.68
C PRO A 134 27.43 12.45 7.95
N ILE A 135 27.85 11.45 8.72
CA ILE A 135 28.88 11.60 9.75
C ILE A 135 30.26 11.50 9.10
N SER A 136 31.26 12.17 9.68
CA SER A 136 32.66 12.01 9.25
C SER A 136 33.14 10.57 9.46
N GLU A 137 34.04 10.08 8.62
CA GLU A 137 34.66 8.76 8.80
C GLU A 137 35.46 8.67 10.12
N ALA A 138 35.98 9.80 10.60
CA ALA A 138 36.63 9.91 11.91
C ALA A 138 35.65 9.87 13.11
N GLU A 139 34.34 9.89 12.84
CA GLU A 139 33.29 9.84 13.84
C GLU A 139 32.94 8.38 14.15
N THR A 140 33.81 7.75 14.94
CA THR A 140 33.64 6.38 15.43
C THR A 140 33.41 6.34 16.93
N ASN A 141 32.87 5.21 17.41
CA ASN A 141 32.64 4.93 18.82
C ASN A 141 31.86 6.04 19.54
N PHE A 142 30.59 6.22 19.18
CA PHE A 142 29.73 7.19 19.82
C PHE A 142 28.39 6.61 20.27
N VAL A 143 27.85 7.22 21.31
CA VAL A 143 26.45 7.10 21.72
C VAL A 143 25.79 8.47 21.70
N CYS A 144 24.49 8.53 21.41
CA CYS A 144 23.75 9.78 21.39
C CYS A 144 22.94 9.96 22.67
N LEU A 145 22.86 11.18 23.20
CA LEU A 145 22.02 11.50 24.34
C LEU A 145 20.61 11.85 23.89
N VAL A 146 19.59 11.27 24.53
CA VAL A 146 18.21 11.78 24.47
C VAL A 146 18.08 13.03 25.34
N GLN A 147 18.70 13.01 26.53
CA GLN A 147 18.74 14.09 27.52
C GLN A 147 20.12 14.11 28.17
N SER A 148 20.44 15.14 28.95
CA SER A 148 21.78 15.32 29.55
C SER A 148 22.33 14.11 30.32
N ASN A 149 21.44 13.23 30.82
CA ASN A 149 21.76 12.06 31.62
C ASN A 149 21.23 10.74 31.05
N ARG A 150 20.75 10.71 29.79
CA ARG A 150 20.13 9.50 29.21
C ARG A 150 20.59 9.26 27.79
N VAL A 151 21.06 8.05 27.53
CA VAL A 151 21.53 7.59 26.22
C VAL A 151 20.38 7.03 25.39
N ALA A 152 20.38 7.34 24.10
CA ALA A 152 19.47 6.79 23.10
C ALA A 152 19.94 5.41 22.66
N SER A 153 19.05 4.43 22.63
CA SER A 153 19.31 3.13 21.97
C SER A 153 18.91 3.13 20.49
N ALA A 154 18.44 4.26 19.96
CA ALA A 154 17.95 4.40 18.59
C ALA A 154 19.04 4.73 17.57
N VAL A 155 20.15 5.35 18.00
CA VAL A 155 21.29 5.71 17.16
C VAL A 155 22.57 5.60 17.98
N PHE A 156 23.49 4.73 17.54
CA PHE A 156 24.84 4.63 18.11
C PHE A 156 25.77 3.93 17.10
N GLN A 157 27.06 4.22 17.16
CA GLN A 157 28.08 3.54 16.35
C GLN A 157 29.22 3.08 17.25
N LEU A 158 29.54 1.79 17.24
CA LEU A 158 30.63 1.24 18.04
C LEU A 158 31.42 0.24 17.21
N ARG A 159 32.73 0.15 17.46
CA ARG A 159 33.57 -0.87 16.83
C ARG A 159 33.19 -2.28 17.29
N LYS A 160 33.57 -3.28 16.49
CA LYS A 160 33.40 -4.69 16.81
C LYS A 160 34.03 -4.99 18.18
N GLY A 161 33.27 -5.67 19.04
CA GLY A 161 33.74 -6.08 20.36
C GLY A 161 33.87 -4.95 21.39
N HIS A 162 33.35 -3.74 21.12
CA HIS A 162 33.52 -2.61 22.03
C HIS A 162 33.08 -2.94 23.48
N PRO A 163 33.90 -2.64 24.51
CA PRO A 163 33.62 -3.05 25.90
C PRO A 163 32.26 -2.58 26.44
N LEU A 164 31.81 -1.38 26.04
CA LEU A 164 30.47 -0.88 26.40
C LEU A 164 29.34 -1.85 26.02
N LEU A 165 29.35 -2.43 24.81
CA LEU A 165 28.29 -3.37 24.40
C LEU A 165 28.44 -4.73 25.06
N LYS A 166 29.68 -5.17 25.33
CA LYS A 166 29.93 -6.38 26.13
C LYS A 166 29.28 -6.24 27.50
N LEU A 167 29.58 -5.14 28.20
CA LEU A 167 29.00 -4.81 29.50
C LEU A 167 27.48 -4.68 29.41
N THR A 168 26.96 -4.02 28.38
CA THR A 168 25.51 -3.86 28.16
C THR A 168 24.81 -5.23 28.04
N LEU A 169 25.36 -6.16 27.25
CA LEU A 169 24.80 -7.50 27.04
C LEU A 169 24.89 -8.37 28.31
N GLU A 170 26.00 -8.30 29.05
CA GLU A 170 26.17 -8.99 30.34
C GLU A 170 25.17 -8.48 31.38
N ARG A 171 25.02 -7.15 31.50
CA ARG A 171 24.05 -6.52 32.39
C ARG A 171 22.60 -6.83 31.97
N MET A 172 22.32 -6.92 30.66
CA MET A 172 21.01 -7.36 30.17
C MET A 172 20.66 -8.74 30.70
N ALA A 173 21.59 -9.70 30.61
CA ALA A 173 21.37 -11.07 31.06
C ALA A 173 21.09 -11.17 32.57
N GLN A 174 21.73 -10.31 33.37
CA GLN A 174 21.61 -10.28 34.82
C GLN A 174 20.36 -9.55 35.31
N THR A 175 19.99 -8.45 34.65
CA THR A 175 19.00 -7.48 35.18
C THR A 175 17.72 -7.42 34.35
N PHE A 176 17.49 -8.35 33.42
CA PHE A 176 16.36 -8.31 32.50
C PHE A 176 15.01 -8.08 33.19
N ARG A 177 14.27 -7.06 32.73
CA ARG A 177 12.90 -6.75 33.17
C ARG A 177 11.95 -6.73 32.00
N GLY A 178 11.20 -7.81 31.82
CA GLY A 178 10.25 -7.94 30.71
C GLY A 178 9.02 -7.03 30.78
N ASP A 179 8.75 -6.48 31.96
CA ASP A 179 7.59 -5.66 32.30
C ASP A 179 7.81 -4.16 32.03
N LEU A 180 9.06 -3.71 31.94
CA LEU A 180 9.42 -2.31 31.78
C LEU A 180 9.97 -2.02 30.37
N TRP A 181 9.27 -1.16 29.61
CA TRP A 181 9.59 -0.88 28.20
C TRP A 181 11.03 -0.37 27.95
N GLY A 182 11.49 0.59 28.76
CA GLY A 182 12.81 1.24 28.58
C GLY A 182 13.97 0.50 29.27
N HIS A 183 13.66 -0.44 30.17
CA HIS A 183 14.64 -1.01 31.10
C HIS A 183 15.76 -1.73 30.37
N ASN A 184 15.46 -2.54 29.37
CA ASN A 184 16.44 -3.35 28.64
C ASN A 184 16.99 -2.65 27.39
N GLY A 185 16.68 -1.37 27.18
CA GLY A 185 17.11 -0.60 26.01
C GLY A 185 17.87 0.65 26.43
N PRO A 186 17.27 1.85 26.32
CA PRO A 186 17.96 3.11 26.62
C PRO A 186 18.40 3.21 28.07
N ASP A 187 17.64 2.66 29.03
CA ASP A 187 17.98 2.77 30.46
C ASP A 187 19.17 1.86 30.81
N LEU A 188 19.21 0.66 30.23
CA LEU A 188 20.36 -0.25 30.36
C LEU A 188 21.62 0.33 29.73
N LEU A 189 21.52 0.86 28.50
CA LEU A 189 22.66 1.46 27.81
C LEU A 189 23.18 2.70 28.55
N THR A 190 22.28 3.48 29.17
CA THR A 190 22.65 4.61 30.03
C THR A 190 23.44 4.15 31.25
N LYS A 191 22.97 3.11 31.96
CA LYS A 191 23.68 2.54 33.12
C LYS A 191 25.05 1.98 32.72
N ALA A 192 25.11 1.22 31.62
CA ALA A 192 26.36 0.68 31.10
C ALA A 192 27.34 1.77 30.66
N THR A 193 26.84 2.89 30.10
CA THR A 193 27.68 4.04 29.73
C THR A 193 28.28 4.71 30.95
N ASN A 194 27.47 4.95 31.99
CA ASN A 194 27.94 5.48 33.26
C ASN A 194 29.03 4.58 33.88
N GLU A 195 28.78 3.27 33.93
CA GLU A 195 29.75 2.29 34.46
C GLU A 195 31.04 2.25 33.63
N TYR A 196 30.94 2.19 32.30
CA TYR A 196 32.08 2.18 31.40
C TYR A 196 32.96 3.43 31.53
N CYS A 197 32.35 4.59 31.71
CA CYS A 197 33.05 5.85 31.86
C CYS A 197 33.48 6.15 33.31
N ALA A 198 33.35 5.19 34.23
CA ALA A 198 33.58 5.37 35.67
C ALA A 198 32.79 6.55 36.30
N ASN A 199 31.65 6.91 35.70
CA ASN A 199 30.74 7.90 36.23
C ASN A 199 29.73 7.21 37.15
N GLN A 200 29.88 7.37 38.45
CA GLN A 200 28.94 6.85 39.46
C GLN A 200 27.59 7.61 39.47
N GLY A 201 27.17 8.17 38.34
CA GLY A 201 26.00 9.05 38.21
C GLY A 201 26.21 10.45 38.79
N LEU A 202 27.46 10.85 39.03
CA LEU A 202 27.82 12.10 39.71
C LEU A 202 27.87 13.29 38.75
N GLN A 203 28.15 13.04 37.46
CA GLN A 203 28.20 14.07 36.42
C GLN A 203 27.15 13.83 35.33
N ASN A 204 26.69 14.91 34.70
CA ASN A 204 25.90 14.82 33.48
C ASN A 204 26.73 14.16 32.37
N LEU A 205 26.14 13.20 31.65
CA LEU A 205 26.82 12.49 30.57
C LEU A 205 27.29 13.45 29.46
N SER A 206 26.58 14.56 29.25
CA SER A 206 26.97 15.58 28.25
C SER A 206 28.29 16.30 28.54
N GLN A 207 28.83 16.18 29.76
CA GLN A 207 30.08 16.81 30.19
C GLN A 207 31.21 15.79 30.38
N LEU A 208 30.90 14.50 30.21
CA LEU A 208 31.77 13.41 30.56
C LEU A 208 32.73 13.09 29.40
N HIS A 209 34.00 12.96 29.72
CA HIS A 209 35.02 12.45 28.80
C HIS A 209 35.23 10.97 29.08
N CYS A 210 34.88 10.13 28.11
CA CYS A 210 34.98 8.67 28.24
C CYS A 210 36.13 8.11 27.39
N PRO A 211 36.85 7.09 27.88
CA PRO A 211 37.88 6.41 27.07
C PRO A 211 37.27 5.77 25.82
N ASP A 212 37.81 6.08 24.63
CA ASP A 212 37.38 5.50 23.34
C ASP A 212 35.86 5.59 23.08
N LEU A 213 35.17 6.59 23.66
CA LEU A 213 33.74 6.78 23.49
C LEU A 213 33.38 8.27 23.46
N LYS A 214 32.79 8.71 22.36
CA LYS A 214 32.21 10.05 22.22
C LYS A 214 30.75 10.05 22.68
N ILE A 215 30.39 10.99 23.54
CA ILE A 215 29.00 11.23 23.95
C ILE A 215 28.45 12.38 23.11
N GLN A 216 27.61 12.04 22.13
CA GLN A 216 27.01 12.99 21.22
C GLN A 216 25.81 13.68 21.86
N SER A 217 25.69 14.99 21.64
CA SER A 217 24.62 15.81 22.20
C SER A 217 23.24 15.43 21.63
N PRO A 218 22.13 15.80 22.29
CA PRO A 218 20.80 15.60 21.72
C PRO A 218 20.64 16.25 20.34
N GLN A 219 21.27 17.41 20.10
CA GLN A 219 21.25 18.10 18.82
C GLN A 219 21.81 17.25 17.66
N PHE A 220 22.70 16.29 17.95
CA PHE A 220 23.31 15.42 16.95
C PHE A 220 22.30 14.44 16.32
N ALA A 221 21.42 13.83 17.12
CA ALA A 221 20.52 12.77 16.66
C ALA A 221 19.08 12.80 17.20
N THR A 222 18.84 13.39 18.37
CA THR A 222 17.54 13.44 19.04
C THR A 222 17.18 14.89 19.41
N PRO A 223 17.08 15.81 18.44
CA PRO A 223 16.89 17.23 18.72
C PRO A 223 15.50 17.57 19.31
N PHE A 224 14.59 16.58 19.38
CA PHE A 224 13.28 16.70 20.01
C PHE A 224 13.08 15.59 21.03
N GLN A 225 12.41 15.93 22.15
CA GLN A 225 11.98 14.93 23.11
C GLN A 225 10.74 14.18 22.60
N CYS A 226 10.56 12.92 23.01
CA CYS A 226 9.41 12.11 22.61
C CYS A 226 8.04 12.81 22.78
N PRO A 227 7.75 13.66 23.79
CA PRO A 227 6.47 14.39 23.87
C PRO A 227 6.25 15.42 22.76
N GLU A 228 7.32 15.93 22.15
CA GLU A 228 7.28 16.98 21.12
C GLU A 228 6.95 16.43 19.72
N TYR A 229 6.88 15.11 19.56
CA TYR A 229 6.57 14.44 18.30
C TYR A 229 5.27 14.94 17.64
N ALA A 230 4.27 15.37 18.42
CA ALA A 230 3.02 15.91 17.90
C ALA A 230 3.24 17.15 17.01
N LYS A 231 4.36 17.87 17.20
CA LYS A 231 4.74 19.04 16.39
C LYS A 231 5.03 18.64 14.94
N PHE A 232 5.52 17.44 14.71
CA PHE A 232 5.84 16.92 13.37
C PHE A 232 4.61 16.68 12.49
N TYR A 233 3.43 16.68 13.08
CA TYR A 233 2.14 16.52 12.39
C TYR A 233 1.34 17.84 12.34
N GLN A 234 1.95 18.97 12.71
CA GLN A 234 1.28 20.26 12.80
C GLN A 234 2.02 21.31 11.95
N PRO A 235 1.43 21.79 10.84
CA PRO A 235 2.10 22.69 9.88
C PRO A 235 2.71 23.95 10.50
N LYS A 236 2.12 24.48 11.58
CA LYS A 236 2.61 25.69 12.28
C LYS A 236 4.02 25.55 12.87
N TYR A 237 4.52 24.33 13.07
CA TYR A 237 5.86 24.10 13.61
C TYR A 237 6.93 23.89 12.54
N ASP A 238 6.59 23.96 11.25
CA ASP A 238 7.53 23.65 10.16
C ASP A 238 8.84 24.45 10.25
N SER A 239 8.78 25.78 10.33
CA SER A 239 9.98 26.63 10.45
C SER A 239 10.81 26.35 11.71
N LYS A 240 10.14 26.03 12.83
CA LYS A 240 10.84 25.67 14.07
C LYS A 240 11.53 24.32 13.93
N ILE A 241 10.87 23.35 13.30
CA ILE A 241 11.42 22.02 13.06
C ILE A 241 12.63 22.12 12.14
N GLN A 242 12.47 22.79 10.99
CA GLN A 242 13.56 22.98 10.02
C GLN A 242 14.77 23.68 10.64
N SER A 243 14.57 24.78 11.38
CA SER A 243 15.68 25.46 12.06
C SER A 243 16.36 24.60 13.14
N THR A 244 15.59 23.77 13.84
CA THR A 244 16.13 22.91 14.90
C THR A 244 16.88 21.70 14.34
N ILE A 245 16.45 21.12 13.23
CA ILE A 245 17.19 20.01 12.59
C ILE A 245 18.32 20.49 11.67
N ALA A 246 18.46 21.80 11.45
CA ALA A 246 19.43 22.40 10.53
C ALA A 246 20.89 22.14 10.89
N GLN A 247 21.22 21.57 12.05
CA GLN A 247 22.57 21.15 12.43
C GLN A 247 22.67 19.65 12.81
N SER A 248 21.57 18.92 12.73
CA SER A 248 21.51 17.52 13.14
C SER A 248 22.05 16.58 12.06
N HIS A 249 22.71 15.51 12.49
CA HIS A 249 23.11 14.40 11.60
C HIS A 249 21.99 13.39 11.46
N PHE A 250 21.24 13.15 12.53
CA PHE A 250 20.08 12.26 12.53
C PHE A 250 18.86 12.96 13.15
N LEU A 251 17.69 12.50 12.76
CA LEU A 251 16.42 12.88 13.36
C LEU A 251 15.72 11.63 13.89
N HIS A 252 15.80 11.41 15.20
CA HIS A 252 14.90 10.49 15.90
C HIS A 252 13.60 11.21 16.25
N TYR A 253 12.49 10.80 15.63
CA TYR A 253 11.18 11.44 15.81
C TYR A 253 10.21 10.60 16.67
N CYS A 254 10.74 9.63 17.41
CA CYS A 254 10.11 8.82 18.47
C CYS A 254 8.68 8.31 18.19
N ASN A 255 8.55 7.03 17.86
CA ASN A 255 7.27 6.39 17.55
C ASN A 255 6.58 5.70 18.75
N LYS A 256 6.47 6.37 19.91
CA LYS A 256 5.75 5.80 21.06
C LYS A 256 4.23 5.90 20.82
N LYS A 257 3.53 4.76 20.71
CA LYS A 257 2.05 4.74 20.78
C LYS A 257 1.63 5.45 22.08
N ARG A 258 0.81 6.49 22.00
CA ARG A 258 0.09 6.98 23.17
C ARG A 258 -0.98 5.95 23.52
N THR A 259 -0.72 5.15 24.53
CA THR A 259 -1.80 4.58 25.34
C THR A 259 -2.37 5.72 26.18
N GLY A 260 -3.53 6.26 25.80
CA GLY A 260 -4.38 7.00 26.75
C GLY A 260 -4.46 8.54 26.67
N THR A 261 -4.22 9.20 25.53
CA THR A 261 -4.80 10.55 25.34
C THR A 261 -5.89 10.49 24.29
N GLN A 262 -7.14 10.61 24.73
CA GLN A 262 -8.28 10.95 23.90
C GLN A 262 -8.12 12.40 23.41
N ASP A 263 -7.24 12.61 22.43
CA ASP A 263 -7.37 13.77 21.55
C ASP A 263 -8.15 13.29 20.32
N PRO A 264 -9.44 13.61 20.19
CA PRO A 264 -10.28 13.20 19.06
C PRO A 264 -9.80 13.78 17.71
N ASN A 265 -8.84 14.70 17.73
CA ASN A 265 -8.20 15.28 16.54
C ASN A 265 -6.80 14.73 16.24
N ALA A 266 -6.29 13.78 17.04
CA ALA A 266 -5.01 13.15 16.75
C ALA A 266 -5.16 12.18 15.55
N THR A 267 -4.72 12.63 14.38
CA THR A 267 -4.57 11.81 13.18
C THR A 267 -3.78 10.55 13.50
N ASP A 268 -4.20 9.42 12.92
CA ASP A 268 -3.46 8.16 13.01
C ASP A 268 -1.97 8.45 12.74
N PRO A 269 -1.05 8.19 13.69
CA PRO A 269 0.37 8.45 13.50
C PRO A 269 0.94 7.74 12.26
N TYR A 270 0.25 6.74 11.70
CA TYR A 270 0.69 6.04 10.49
C TYR A 270 0.38 6.76 9.17
N ILE A 271 -0.45 7.82 9.17
CA ILE A 271 -0.81 8.59 7.96
C ILE A 271 -0.08 9.94 8.00
N MET A 272 0.82 10.16 7.04
CA MET A 272 1.61 11.39 6.92
C MET A 272 1.07 12.24 5.77
N ARG A 273 0.65 13.48 6.07
CA ARG A 273 0.05 14.42 5.10
C ARG A 273 1.09 15.33 4.49
N SER A 274 0.91 15.74 3.23
CA SER A 274 1.85 16.63 2.55
C SER A 274 2.05 18.00 3.20
N ASN A 275 1.09 18.48 3.99
CA ASN A 275 1.22 19.73 4.74
C ASN A 275 1.99 19.58 6.08
N GLN A 276 2.26 18.35 6.52
CA GLN A 276 2.95 18.09 7.80
C GLN A 276 4.47 18.21 7.65
N PRO A 277 5.17 18.75 8.67
CA PRO A 277 6.63 18.84 8.68
C PRO A 277 7.32 17.49 8.45
N LEU A 278 6.82 16.39 9.03
CA LEU A 278 7.42 15.06 8.84
C LEU A 278 7.38 14.60 7.38
N TYR A 279 6.25 14.81 6.70
CA TYR A 279 6.13 14.45 5.28
C TYR A 279 7.11 15.26 4.43
N ARG A 280 7.25 16.57 4.70
CA ARG A 280 8.21 17.41 3.97
C ARG A 280 9.65 16.92 4.13
N ILE A 281 10.05 16.63 5.37
CA ILE A 281 11.36 16.05 5.67
C ILE A 281 11.55 14.72 4.93
N MET A 282 10.56 13.82 4.95
CA MET A 282 10.65 12.53 4.28
C MET A 282 10.64 12.64 2.76
N LYS A 283 9.87 13.57 2.20
CA LYS A 283 9.84 13.87 0.76
C LYS A 283 11.20 14.34 0.27
N GLU A 284 11.84 15.23 1.02
CA GLU A 284 13.16 15.76 0.68
C GLU A 284 14.28 14.74 0.90
N ALA A 285 14.19 13.95 1.98
CA ALA A 285 15.19 12.95 2.32
C ALA A 285 15.12 11.70 1.44
N CYS A 286 13.92 11.27 1.07
CA CYS A 286 13.61 9.94 0.52
C CYS A 286 12.70 10.05 -0.72
N PRO A 287 13.18 10.61 -1.85
CA PRO A 287 12.37 10.85 -3.04
C PRO A 287 11.75 9.57 -3.63
N MET A 288 12.44 8.43 -3.59
CA MET A 288 11.90 7.17 -4.09
C MET A 288 10.79 6.63 -3.18
N THR A 289 10.95 6.76 -1.87
CA THR A 289 9.93 6.40 -0.89
C THR A 289 8.71 7.29 -1.04
N GLU A 290 8.90 8.59 -1.28
CA GLU A 290 7.78 9.50 -1.54
C GLU A 290 7.01 9.11 -2.79
N GLU A 291 7.72 8.93 -3.90
CA GLU A 291 7.14 8.63 -5.20
C GLU A 291 6.38 7.28 -5.20
N ASN A 292 6.90 6.28 -4.49
CA ASN A 292 6.39 4.90 -4.55
C ASN A 292 5.48 4.52 -3.37
N ILE A 293 5.50 5.27 -2.26
CA ILE A 293 4.80 4.90 -1.03
C ILE A 293 4.00 6.08 -0.47
N LEU A 294 4.65 7.21 -0.15
CA LEU A 294 3.99 8.29 0.62
C LEU A 294 2.96 9.07 -0.20
N ARG A 295 3.24 9.34 -1.47
CA ARG A 295 2.33 10.07 -2.37
C ARG A 295 0.96 9.40 -2.50
N PHE A 296 0.93 8.06 -2.44
CA PHE A 296 -0.32 7.29 -2.51
C PHE A 296 -1.11 7.31 -1.21
N GLN A 297 -0.47 7.61 -0.08
CA GLN A 297 -1.15 7.85 1.20
C GLN A 297 -1.79 9.27 1.23
N ASP A 298 -1.13 10.28 0.63
CA ASP A 298 -1.65 11.65 0.54
C ASP A 298 -2.86 11.77 -0.41
N LEU A 299 -2.89 10.95 -1.47
CA LEU A 299 -4.03 10.79 -2.37
C LEU A 299 -5.24 10.13 -1.71
N ASP A 300 -5.06 9.42 -0.60
CA ASP A 300 -6.16 8.81 0.17
C ASP A 300 -6.89 9.88 1.03
N GLU A 301 -6.17 10.90 1.51
CA GLU A 301 -6.72 11.98 2.37
C GLU A 301 -7.15 13.26 1.62
N THR A 302 -6.71 13.52 0.38
CA THR A 302 -7.30 14.63 -0.43
C THR A 302 -8.81 14.46 -0.64
N TYR A 303 -9.31 13.25 -0.39
CA TYR A 303 -10.72 12.86 -0.45
C TYR A 303 -11.38 12.90 0.92
N GLN A 304 -10.63 12.61 1.99
CA GLN A 304 -11.09 12.81 3.36
C GLN A 304 -11.26 14.30 3.70
N GLU A 305 -10.32 15.17 3.33
CA GLU A 305 -10.42 16.64 3.55
C GLU A 305 -11.53 17.29 2.72
N LYS A 306 -11.97 16.67 1.62
CA LYS A 306 -13.18 17.08 0.86
C LYS A 306 -14.49 16.55 1.45
N GLY A 307 -14.44 15.96 2.66
CA GLY A 307 -15.60 15.42 3.36
C GLY A 307 -16.21 14.18 2.71
N ILE A 308 -15.43 13.45 1.89
CA ILE A 308 -15.94 12.25 1.23
C ILE A 308 -15.97 11.09 2.24
N ILE A 309 -14.94 10.87 3.06
CA ILE A 309 -14.85 9.73 4.00
C ILE A 309 -14.61 10.19 5.46
N LYS A 310 -15.37 9.67 6.43
CA LYS A 310 -15.21 9.86 7.90
C LYS A 310 -14.99 8.55 8.67
N MET A 311 -13.78 8.04 8.89
CA MET A 311 -13.61 6.83 9.73
C MET A 311 -14.12 7.05 11.19
N PRO A 312 -14.82 6.08 11.82
CA PRO A 312 -15.14 6.14 13.24
C PRO A 312 -13.92 5.74 14.06
N ASN A 313 -13.71 6.47 15.17
CA ASN A 313 -12.71 6.13 16.18
C ASN A 313 -13.14 4.87 16.94
N SER A 314 -12.19 3.96 17.11
CA SER A 314 -12.14 2.80 18.03
C SER A 314 -13.42 2.47 18.83
N VAL A 315 -13.98 1.27 18.63
CA VAL A 315 -14.79 0.60 19.68
C VAL A 315 -14.60 -0.93 19.59
N ASP A 316 -13.90 -1.43 20.61
CA ASP A 316 -14.10 -2.65 21.42
C ASP A 316 -14.41 -4.03 20.81
N ALA A 317 -13.84 -5.02 21.51
CA ALA A 317 -14.04 -6.44 21.35
C ALA A 317 -15.52 -6.79 21.14
N ILE A 318 -15.83 -7.40 20.00
CA ILE A 318 -17.15 -7.97 19.74
C ILE A 318 -17.23 -9.31 20.46
N GLN A 319 -18.03 -9.30 21.53
CA GLN A 319 -18.58 -10.47 22.18
C GLN A 319 -19.46 -11.23 21.18
N ILE A 320 -19.12 -12.50 20.96
CA ILE A 320 -19.89 -13.45 20.15
C ILE A 320 -21.24 -13.67 20.85
N CYS A 321 -22.35 -13.45 20.15
CA CYS A 321 -23.64 -14.06 20.48
C CYS A 321 -24.26 -14.73 19.24
N PRO A 322 -24.81 -15.96 19.38
CA PRO A 322 -25.22 -16.80 18.27
C PRO A 322 -26.69 -16.60 17.91
N SER A 323 -27.00 -16.73 16.63
CA SER A 323 -28.20 -17.32 16.02
C SER A 323 -28.65 -16.51 14.81
N TRP A 324 -28.43 -17.08 13.63
CA TRP A 324 -29.32 -17.09 12.45
C TRP A 324 -28.71 -18.12 11.48
N ASN A 325 -28.64 -19.37 11.96
CA ASN A 325 -28.43 -20.53 11.11
C ASN A 325 -29.81 -21.02 10.68
N GLN A 326 -30.28 -20.56 9.52
CA GLN A 326 -31.15 -21.31 8.59
C GLN A 326 -31.68 -20.32 7.56
N PHE A 327 -31.07 -20.30 6.37
CA PHE A 327 -31.74 -20.21 5.07
C PHE A 327 -30.66 -20.39 4.00
N GLN A 328 -30.54 -21.64 3.51
CA GLN A 328 -29.70 -21.97 2.36
C GLN A 328 -30.39 -21.45 1.09
N ILE A 329 -30.04 -20.24 0.67
CA ILE A 329 -30.29 -19.80 -0.71
C ILE A 329 -29.17 -20.39 -1.58
N ASP A 330 -29.59 -21.13 -2.61
CA ASP A 330 -28.75 -21.87 -3.56
C ASP A 330 -27.63 -20.99 -4.15
N ARG A 331 -26.38 -21.27 -3.73
CA ARG A 331 -25.16 -20.49 -4.00
C ARG A 331 -24.62 -20.61 -5.43
N LYS A 332 -25.36 -21.21 -6.37
CA LYS A 332 -24.80 -21.71 -7.63
C LYS A 332 -24.67 -20.75 -8.82
N SER A 333 -24.98 -19.45 -8.72
CA SER A 333 -24.84 -18.59 -9.93
C SER A 333 -24.32 -17.16 -9.79
N PHE A 334 -24.05 -16.62 -8.60
CA PHE A 334 -23.51 -15.24 -8.53
C PHE A 334 -22.44 -15.01 -7.45
N TRP A 335 -22.26 -15.97 -6.53
CA TRP A 335 -21.30 -15.92 -5.42
C TRP A 335 -20.58 -17.27 -5.24
N ALA A 336 -20.18 -17.89 -6.35
CA ALA A 336 -19.47 -19.16 -6.28
C ALA A 336 -18.15 -18.96 -5.52
N LYS A 337 -17.95 -19.72 -4.43
CA LYS A 337 -16.61 -19.99 -3.92
C LYS A 337 -15.81 -20.61 -5.09
N PRO A 338 -14.54 -20.22 -5.30
CA PRO A 338 -13.71 -20.86 -6.32
C PRO A 338 -13.68 -22.37 -6.06
N THR A 339 -13.85 -23.18 -7.11
CA THR A 339 -13.75 -24.64 -6.97
C THR A 339 -12.28 -25.05 -6.78
N PRO A 340 -11.97 -26.11 -6.00
CA PRO A 340 -10.61 -26.62 -5.79
C PRO A 340 -9.80 -26.89 -7.08
N GLU A 341 -10.47 -27.17 -8.20
CA GLU A 341 -9.84 -27.35 -9.51
C GLU A 341 -9.32 -26.04 -10.14
N MET A 342 -9.78 -24.87 -9.70
CA MET A 342 -9.26 -23.56 -10.15
C MET A 342 -7.86 -23.24 -9.59
N TYR A 343 -7.35 -24.05 -8.66
CA TYR A 343 -6.14 -23.77 -7.87
C TYR A 343 -4.85 -24.38 -8.44
N SER A 344 -4.91 -25.37 -9.33
CA SER A 344 -3.78 -26.29 -9.52
C SER A 344 -2.77 -25.93 -10.63
N LEU A 345 -2.99 -24.90 -11.46
CA LEU A 345 -2.11 -24.69 -12.64
C LEU A 345 -1.71 -23.24 -12.95
N ARG A 346 -1.90 -22.25 -12.06
CA ARG A 346 -1.50 -20.86 -12.37
C ARG A 346 -0.02 -20.59 -12.06
N PRO A 347 0.75 -19.96 -12.98
CA PRO A 347 2.06 -19.41 -12.65
C PRO A 347 1.94 -18.45 -11.46
N LYS A 348 2.94 -18.47 -10.56
CA LYS A 348 3.01 -17.56 -9.41
C LYS A 348 2.77 -16.12 -9.87
N PHE A 349 1.89 -15.39 -9.18
CA PHE A 349 1.62 -13.96 -9.36
C PHE A 349 2.95 -13.22 -9.56
N GLN A 350 3.28 -12.90 -10.82
CA GLN A 350 4.47 -12.11 -11.12
C GLN A 350 4.11 -10.67 -10.77
N THR A 351 4.76 -10.15 -9.74
CA THR A 351 4.76 -8.73 -9.42
C THR A 351 5.33 -7.99 -10.64
N LEU A 352 4.45 -7.42 -11.45
CA LEU A 352 4.84 -6.45 -12.47
C LEU A 352 5.60 -5.34 -11.74
N LYS A 353 6.84 -5.06 -12.17
CA LYS A 353 7.63 -3.98 -11.60
C LYS A 353 6.81 -2.68 -11.76
N PRO A 354 6.57 -1.92 -10.68
CA PRO A 354 5.91 -0.63 -10.80
C PRO A 354 6.83 0.26 -11.63
N ASN A 355 6.46 0.47 -12.89
CA ASN A 355 7.04 1.56 -13.65
C ASN A 355 6.62 2.85 -12.96
N ILE A 356 7.57 3.76 -12.72
CA ILE A 356 7.31 5.16 -12.38
C ILE A 356 6.16 5.65 -13.26
N ILE A 357 5.06 6.13 -12.67
CA ILE A 357 3.93 6.71 -13.41
C ILE A 357 4.41 8.06 -13.97
N ARG A 358 5.21 8.01 -15.04
CA ARG A 358 5.45 9.15 -15.91
C ARG A 358 4.16 9.36 -16.68
N TRP A 359 3.50 10.50 -16.44
CA TRP A 359 2.31 10.94 -17.18
C TRP A 359 2.67 11.30 -18.63
N LYS A 360 2.98 10.28 -19.43
CA LYS A 360 3.05 10.33 -20.89
C LYS A 360 1.81 9.64 -21.43
N LEU A 361 1.33 10.09 -22.59
CA LEU A 361 0.34 9.32 -23.32
C LEU A 361 1.02 7.99 -23.72
N LYS A 362 0.44 6.87 -23.29
CA LYS A 362 0.92 5.51 -23.58
C LYS A 362 -0.12 4.77 -24.40
N ASN A 363 0.31 3.79 -25.19
CA ASN A 363 -0.56 3.03 -26.10
C ASN A 363 -1.38 3.96 -27.00
N THR A 364 -0.72 5.00 -27.54
CA THR A 364 -1.27 5.97 -28.48
C THR A 364 -1.09 5.57 -29.93
N GLN A 365 -0.29 4.54 -30.20
CA GLN A 365 -0.23 3.97 -31.54
C GLN A 365 -1.61 3.40 -31.85
N GLU A 366 -2.14 3.80 -33.00
CA GLU A 366 -3.46 3.40 -33.43
C GLU A 366 -3.48 1.88 -33.68
N PRO A 367 -4.27 1.12 -32.91
CA PRO A 367 -4.22 -0.33 -32.98
C PRO A 367 -5.15 -0.84 -34.08
N SER A 368 -4.77 -1.92 -34.75
CA SER A 368 -5.72 -2.68 -35.58
C SER A 368 -6.75 -3.44 -34.74
N VAL A 369 -6.44 -3.69 -33.46
CA VAL A 369 -7.34 -4.37 -32.51
C VAL A 369 -7.55 -3.59 -31.23
N LEU A 370 -8.83 -3.38 -30.89
CA LEU A 370 -9.26 -2.76 -29.65
C LEU A 370 -10.03 -3.77 -28.78
N ILE A 371 -9.66 -3.88 -27.51
CA ILE A 371 -10.32 -4.79 -26.55
C ILE A 371 -11.09 -3.97 -25.53
N PHE A 372 -12.38 -4.24 -25.42
CA PHE A 372 -13.28 -3.64 -24.43
C PHE A 372 -13.85 -4.70 -23.48
N ASN A 373 -13.12 -4.97 -22.40
CA ASN A 373 -13.52 -5.88 -21.32
C ASN A 373 -14.50 -5.19 -20.36
N ARG A 374 -15.66 -4.81 -20.89
CA ARG A 374 -16.60 -3.88 -20.26
C ARG A 374 -16.90 -4.20 -18.79
N ASN A 375 -16.51 -3.27 -17.91
CA ASN A 375 -16.95 -3.25 -16.52
C ASN A 375 -18.48 -3.08 -16.44
N ARG A 376 -19.11 -3.73 -15.45
CA ARG A 376 -20.55 -3.60 -15.24
C ARG A 376 -20.86 -2.27 -14.56
N LYS A 377 -22.05 -1.74 -14.86
CA LYS A 377 -22.64 -0.56 -14.19
C LYS A 377 -21.87 0.76 -14.35
N THR A 378 -20.94 0.83 -15.30
CA THR A 378 -20.12 2.00 -15.65
C THR A 378 -20.55 2.66 -16.96
N GLY A 379 -21.85 2.62 -17.28
CA GLY A 379 -22.34 3.17 -18.56
C GLY A 379 -21.94 2.38 -19.81
N SER A 380 -21.33 1.19 -19.66
CA SER A 380 -20.81 0.41 -20.80
C SER A 380 -21.84 0.08 -21.89
N SER A 381 -23.14 0.03 -21.57
CA SER A 381 -24.19 -0.15 -22.58
C SER A 381 -24.39 1.08 -23.48
N TYR A 382 -24.22 2.28 -22.93
CA TYR A 382 -24.23 3.52 -23.73
C TYR A 382 -23.05 3.53 -24.69
N VAL A 383 -21.83 3.30 -24.17
CA VAL A 383 -20.59 3.23 -24.95
C VAL A 383 -20.69 2.19 -26.07
N MET A 384 -21.24 1.01 -25.77
CA MET A 384 -21.45 -0.04 -26.77
C MET A 384 -22.40 0.38 -27.90
N ARG A 385 -23.47 1.12 -27.60
CA ARG A 385 -24.38 1.64 -28.64
C ARG A 385 -23.71 2.73 -29.49
N THR A 386 -22.91 3.59 -28.87
CA THR A 386 -22.10 4.58 -29.57
C THR A 386 -21.12 3.91 -30.54
N LEU A 387 -20.35 2.94 -30.05
CA LEU A 387 -19.42 2.15 -30.85
C LEU A 387 -20.11 1.38 -31.98
N TRP A 388 -21.30 0.82 -31.73
CA TRP A 388 -22.07 0.14 -32.78
C TRP A 388 -22.43 1.09 -33.92
N LYS A 389 -22.92 2.30 -33.61
CA LYS A 389 -23.20 3.31 -34.64
C LYS A 389 -21.93 3.79 -35.35
N LEU A 390 -20.84 3.99 -34.61
CA LEU A 390 -19.55 4.36 -35.19
C LEU A 390 -18.97 3.27 -36.09
N SER A 391 -19.18 1.99 -35.77
CA SER A 391 -18.71 0.87 -36.59
C SER A 391 -19.27 0.90 -38.02
N GLN A 392 -20.52 1.35 -38.17
CA GLN A 392 -21.17 1.48 -39.47
C GLN A 392 -20.59 2.65 -40.28
N ARG A 393 -20.16 3.73 -39.59
CA ARG A 393 -19.60 4.93 -40.21
C ARG A 393 -18.11 4.83 -40.51
N LEU A 394 -17.35 4.24 -39.60
CA LEU A 394 -15.89 4.13 -39.66
C LEU A 394 -15.43 2.76 -40.19
N HIS A 395 -16.38 1.88 -40.53
CA HIS A 395 -16.15 0.57 -41.15
C HIS A 395 -15.22 -0.38 -40.38
N PHE A 396 -15.21 -0.32 -39.05
CA PHE A 396 -14.53 -1.29 -38.20
C PHE A 396 -15.48 -2.43 -37.78
N ARG A 397 -14.93 -3.62 -37.48
CA ARG A 397 -15.71 -4.79 -37.08
C ARG A 397 -15.90 -4.86 -35.57
N MET A 398 -17.05 -5.33 -35.11
CA MET A 398 -17.33 -5.56 -33.69
C MET A 398 -17.68 -7.02 -33.43
N HIS A 399 -16.91 -7.67 -32.57
CA HIS A 399 -17.12 -9.07 -32.20
C HIS A 399 -17.45 -9.21 -30.71
N ASN A 400 -18.66 -9.70 -30.42
CA ASN A 400 -19.01 -10.17 -29.09
C ASN A 400 -18.36 -11.54 -28.86
N LEU A 401 -17.60 -11.68 -27.78
CA LEU A 401 -16.91 -12.94 -27.46
C LEU A 401 -17.86 -14.07 -27.00
N ASN A 402 -19.13 -13.76 -26.71
CA ASN A 402 -20.19 -14.69 -26.31
C ASN A 402 -19.80 -15.64 -25.15
N LEU A 403 -19.17 -15.11 -24.10
CA LEU A 403 -18.69 -15.88 -22.94
C LEU A 403 -19.81 -16.34 -21.95
N GLY A 404 -21.09 -16.08 -22.26
CA GLY A 404 -22.24 -16.48 -21.42
C GLY A 404 -22.39 -15.68 -20.11
N ASP A 405 -23.25 -16.17 -19.21
CA ASP A 405 -23.53 -15.60 -17.87
C ASP A 405 -22.65 -16.22 -16.74
N ALA A 406 -21.79 -17.20 -17.06
CA ALA A 406 -20.91 -17.91 -16.12
C ALA A 406 -19.65 -17.09 -15.77
N PRO A 407 -18.95 -17.37 -14.64
CA PRO A 407 -18.24 -16.38 -13.85
C PRO A 407 -17.14 -15.71 -14.66
N TYR A 408 -17.07 -14.38 -14.60
CA TYR A 408 -16.08 -13.49 -15.20
C TYR A 408 -14.60 -13.92 -15.11
N SER A 409 -14.31 -14.93 -14.28
CA SER A 409 -13.00 -15.54 -14.11
C SER A 409 -12.79 -16.67 -15.10
N LEU A 410 -11.85 -16.47 -16.03
CA LEU A 410 -11.35 -17.52 -16.90
C LEU A 410 -10.22 -18.31 -16.21
N SER A 411 -10.11 -19.59 -16.54
CA SER A 411 -8.90 -20.38 -16.32
C SER A 411 -7.81 -19.97 -17.31
N GLN A 412 -6.56 -20.34 -17.05
CA GLN A 412 -5.46 -20.02 -17.97
C GLN A 412 -5.65 -20.64 -19.36
N ILE A 413 -6.19 -21.86 -19.43
CA ILE A 413 -6.50 -22.53 -20.70
C ILE A 413 -7.59 -21.75 -21.46
N GLN A 414 -8.62 -21.29 -20.74
CA GLN A 414 -9.69 -20.47 -21.34
C GLN A 414 -9.18 -19.09 -21.79
N GLU A 415 -8.26 -18.48 -21.04
CA GLU A 415 -7.59 -17.24 -21.46
C GLU A 415 -6.82 -17.46 -22.77
N GLN A 416 -6.00 -18.51 -22.83
CA GLN A 416 -5.22 -18.86 -24.03
C GLN A 416 -6.14 -19.09 -25.23
N GLN A 417 -7.15 -19.95 -25.09
CA GLN A 417 -8.12 -20.24 -26.14
C GLN A 417 -8.84 -18.97 -26.64
N LEU A 418 -9.16 -18.06 -25.72
CA LEU A 418 -9.80 -16.80 -26.06
C LEU A 418 -8.83 -15.88 -26.84
N VAL A 419 -7.57 -15.77 -26.42
CA VAL A 419 -6.56 -14.96 -27.12
C VAL A 419 -6.22 -15.54 -28.49
N GLU A 420 -6.09 -16.86 -28.63
CA GLU A 420 -5.93 -17.54 -29.92
C GLU A 420 -7.11 -17.28 -30.85
N LYS A 421 -8.34 -17.40 -30.35
CA LYS A 421 -9.56 -17.09 -31.12
C LYS A 421 -9.60 -15.63 -31.60
N MET A 422 -9.22 -14.69 -30.74
CA MET A 422 -9.21 -13.27 -31.10
C MET A 422 -8.08 -12.95 -32.10
N SER A 423 -6.88 -13.52 -31.90
CA SER A 423 -5.71 -13.25 -32.74
C SER A 423 -5.77 -13.92 -34.12
N ASN A 424 -6.52 -15.02 -34.27
CA ASN A 424 -6.75 -15.68 -35.56
C ASN A 424 -7.87 -15.03 -36.41
N SER A 425 -8.48 -13.94 -35.93
CA SER A 425 -9.51 -13.22 -36.71
C SER A 425 -8.87 -12.46 -37.90
N PRO A 426 -9.52 -12.40 -39.08
CA PRO A 426 -8.91 -11.83 -40.29
C PRO A 426 -8.51 -10.35 -40.11
N GLY A 427 -7.23 -10.05 -40.27
CA GLY A 427 -6.62 -8.74 -40.02
C GLY A 427 -6.86 -7.66 -41.09
N HIS A 428 -7.88 -7.80 -41.93
CA HIS A 428 -8.14 -6.86 -43.04
C HIS A 428 -8.81 -5.55 -42.60
N TYR A 429 -9.37 -5.50 -41.38
CA TYR A 429 -10.09 -4.33 -40.86
C TYR A 429 -9.77 -4.09 -39.38
N SER A 430 -9.83 -2.82 -38.96
CA SER A 430 -9.85 -2.46 -37.54
C SER A 430 -10.96 -3.23 -36.83
N THR A 431 -10.65 -3.84 -35.70
CA THR A 431 -11.52 -4.81 -35.05
C THR A 431 -11.64 -4.55 -33.55
N LEU A 432 -12.86 -4.54 -33.03
CA LEU A 432 -13.18 -4.37 -31.62
C LEU A 432 -13.76 -5.65 -31.03
N PHE A 433 -13.09 -6.22 -30.03
CA PHE A 433 -13.60 -7.34 -29.23
C PHE A 433 -14.21 -6.83 -27.93
N TRP A 434 -15.39 -7.33 -27.57
CA TRP A 434 -16.06 -6.91 -26.34
C TRP A 434 -16.80 -8.05 -25.64
N ASN A 435 -16.75 -8.05 -24.31
CA ASN A 435 -17.61 -8.82 -23.40
C ASN A 435 -17.36 -8.40 -21.94
N HIS A 436 -18.12 -8.95 -20.98
CA HIS A 436 -17.85 -8.87 -19.55
C HIS A 436 -16.84 -9.94 -19.11
N PHE A 437 -15.56 -9.58 -18.98
CA PHE A 437 -14.50 -10.48 -18.49
C PHE A 437 -13.39 -9.68 -17.79
N PHE A 438 -12.57 -10.33 -16.97
CA PHE A 438 -11.42 -9.69 -16.34
C PHE A 438 -10.24 -9.57 -17.31
N PHE A 439 -9.34 -8.61 -17.07
CA PHE A 439 -8.13 -8.43 -17.87
C PHE A 439 -7.35 -9.73 -18.08
N ILE A 440 -6.87 -9.90 -19.31
CA ILE A 440 -6.04 -11.03 -19.76
C ILE A 440 -4.76 -10.42 -20.31
N ASP A 441 -3.61 -10.92 -19.86
CA ASP A 441 -2.32 -10.50 -20.40
C ASP A 441 -2.08 -11.19 -21.75
N THR A 442 -2.52 -10.52 -22.83
CA THR A 442 -2.46 -11.05 -24.20
C THR A 442 -1.03 -11.30 -24.66
N ALA A 443 -0.07 -10.53 -24.15
CA ALA A 443 1.34 -10.66 -24.48
C ALA A 443 1.95 -11.99 -24.00
N ILE A 444 1.35 -12.66 -23.01
CA ILE A 444 1.78 -14.00 -22.58
C ILE A 444 1.50 -15.05 -23.64
N TYR A 445 0.37 -14.93 -24.35
CA TYR A 445 -0.11 -15.95 -25.29
C TYR A 445 0.24 -15.63 -26.74
N ASN A 446 0.30 -14.35 -27.12
CA ASN A 446 0.68 -13.91 -28.46
C ASN A 446 1.43 -12.57 -28.40
N ARG A 447 2.76 -12.62 -28.33
CA ARG A 447 3.64 -11.44 -28.18
C ARG A 447 3.61 -10.50 -29.38
N SER A 448 3.35 -11.02 -30.57
CA SER A 448 3.29 -10.24 -31.82
C SER A 448 1.95 -9.54 -32.01
N TRP A 449 0.95 -9.82 -31.17
CA TRP A 449 -0.39 -9.27 -31.35
C TRP A 449 -0.49 -7.86 -30.78
N ASN A 450 -0.57 -6.87 -31.67
CA ASN A 450 -0.75 -5.47 -31.30
C ASN A 450 -2.22 -5.19 -30.96
N SER A 451 -2.54 -5.12 -29.67
CA SER A 451 -3.89 -4.83 -29.17
C SER A 451 -3.84 -3.77 -28.06
N ASN A 452 -4.73 -2.78 -28.11
CA ASN A 452 -4.92 -1.86 -26.99
C ASN A 452 -6.21 -2.15 -26.25
N TRP A 453 -6.26 -1.75 -24.98
CA TRP A 453 -7.43 -1.93 -24.13
C TRP A 453 -8.11 -0.61 -23.81
N ILE A 454 -9.43 -0.66 -23.65
CA ILE A 454 -10.24 0.43 -23.10
C ILE A 454 -11.19 -0.11 -22.04
N ASN A 455 -11.57 0.75 -21.10
CA ASN A 455 -12.65 0.45 -20.16
C ASN A 455 -13.25 1.73 -19.60
N PHE A 456 -14.24 1.57 -18.72
CA PHE A 456 -14.84 2.64 -17.94
C PHE A 456 -14.93 2.25 -16.48
N VAL A 457 -14.68 3.22 -15.59
CA VAL A 457 -14.97 3.14 -14.16
C VAL A 457 -16.06 4.15 -13.79
N ARG A 458 -16.63 3.96 -12.61
CA ARG A 458 -17.63 4.84 -11.99
C ARG A 458 -17.27 5.03 -10.53
N HIS A 459 -17.76 6.08 -9.90
CA HIS A 459 -17.63 6.24 -8.46
C HIS A 459 -18.06 4.93 -7.73
N PRO A 460 -17.20 4.31 -6.89
CA PRO A 460 -17.45 2.99 -6.32
C PRO A 460 -18.79 2.83 -5.59
N ILE A 461 -19.23 3.85 -4.86
CA ILE A 461 -20.54 3.86 -4.20
C ILE A 461 -21.68 3.83 -5.21
N ASP A 462 -21.63 4.69 -6.24
CA ASP A 462 -22.65 4.74 -7.29
C ASP A 462 -22.68 3.47 -8.13
N TRP A 463 -21.51 2.86 -8.33
CA TRP A 463 -21.37 1.55 -8.93
C TRP A 463 -22.06 0.47 -8.10
N PHE A 464 -21.77 0.43 -6.79
CA PHE A 464 -22.37 -0.53 -5.85
C PHE A 464 -23.89 -0.38 -5.82
N LEU A 465 -24.41 0.83 -5.62
CA LEU A 465 -25.85 1.10 -5.58
C LEU A 465 -26.52 0.76 -6.91
N SER A 466 -25.86 1.09 -8.02
CA SER A 466 -26.38 0.73 -9.33
C SER A 466 -26.41 -0.78 -9.55
N ASP A 467 -25.43 -1.54 -9.05
CA ASP A 467 -25.43 -2.99 -9.10
C ASP A 467 -26.50 -3.60 -8.18
N PHE A 468 -26.60 -3.10 -6.95
CA PHE A 468 -27.56 -3.52 -5.93
C PHE A 468 -29.01 -3.49 -6.46
N TYR A 469 -29.45 -2.34 -6.97
CA TYR A 469 -30.80 -2.20 -7.54
C TYR A 469 -30.94 -2.88 -8.90
N TYR A 470 -29.85 -3.09 -9.63
CA TYR A 470 -29.89 -3.83 -10.90
C TYR A 470 -30.14 -5.31 -10.71
N ARG A 471 -29.51 -5.91 -9.70
CA ARG A 471 -29.73 -7.32 -9.33
C ARG A 471 -31.19 -7.57 -8.92
N ARG A 472 -31.83 -6.59 -8.30
CA ARG A 472 -33.22 -6.61 -7.83
C ARG A 472 -34.29 -6.32 -8.88
N ARG A 473 -33.95 -6.25 -10.16
CA ARG A 473 -34.98 -6.10 -11.19
C ARG A 473 -35.72 -7.42 -11.40
N PRO A 474 -37.06 -7.48 -11.32
CA PRO A 474 -37.81 -8.71 -11.58
C PRO A 474 -37.47 -9.35 -12.94
N SER A 475 -37.27 -8.53 -13.97
CA SER A 475 -36.87 -8.96 -15.31
C SER A 475 -35.47 -9.60 -15.41
N ARG A 476 -34.66 -9.60 -14.35
CA ARG A 476 -33.35 -10.28 -14.33
C ARG A 476 -33.43 -11.71 -13.82
N ILE A 477 -34.48 -12.02 -13.08
CA ILE A 477 -34.64 -13.33 -12.43
C ILE A 477 -35.95 -14.02 -12.82
N TRP A 478 -36.66 -13.47 -13.81
CA TRP A 478 -37.89 -14.06 -14.37
C TRP A 478 -37.68 -15.51 -14.85
N ASN A 479 -36.50 -15.81 -15.39
CA ASN A 479 -36.09 -17.14 -15.87
C ASN A 479 -35.49 -18.05 -14.80
N LYS A 480 -35.38 -17.61 -13.54
CA LYS A 480 -34.81 -18.45 -12.46
C LYS A 480 -35.88 -19.37 -11.88
N LYS A 481 -35.52 -20.66 -11.74
CA LYS A 481 -36.38 -21.69 -11.13
C LYS A 481 -36.79 -21.34 -9.69
N VAL A 482 -35.87 -20.76 -8.92
CA VAL A 482 -36.11 -20.26 -7.57
C VAL A 482 -36.08 -18.75 -7.60
N LYS A 483 -37.20 -18.13 -7.20
CA LYS A 483 -37.32 -16.68 -7.07
C LYS A 483 -37.05 -16.28 -5.62
N PRO A 484 -36.27 -15.23 -5.36
CA PRO A 484 -36.17 -14.62 -4.04
C PRO A 484 -37.55 -14.17 -3.53
N PRO A 485 -37.73 -14.06 -2.22
CA PRO A 485 -38.98 -13.58 -1.64
C PRO A 485 -39.16 -12.08 -1.91
N GLN A 486 -40.39 -11.57 -1.79
CA GLN A 486 -40.75 -10.20 -2.16
C GLN A 486 -39.91 -9.16 -1.41
N GLU A 487 -39.63 -9.43 -0.13
CA GLU A 487 -38.84 -8.59 0.76
C GLU A 487 -37.41 -8.37 0.23
N TRP A 488 -36.85 -9.33 -0.52
CA TRP A 488 -35.53 -9.17 -1.13
C TRP A 488 -35.53 -8.13 -2.25
N PHE A 489 -36.61 -8.07 -3.04
CA PHE A 489 -36.77 -7.07 -4.11
C PHE A 489 -36.99 -5.67 -3.56
N GLU A 490 -37.73 -5.59 -2.46
CA GLU A 490 -38.08 -4.34 -1.77
C GLU A 490 -36.99 -3.88 -0.81
N ARG A 491 -35.98 -4.73 -0.53
CA ARG A 491 -34.87 -4.41 0.37
C ARG A 491 -34.16 -3.13 -0.06
N ASP A 492 -34.22 -2.15 0.83
CA ASP A 492 -33.55 -0.88 0.68
C ASP A 492 -32.02 -1.01 0.85
N ALA A 493 -31.26 -0.28 0.04
CA ALA A 493 -29.80 -0.36 0.05
C ALA A 493 -29.20 0.16 1.36
N GLU A 494 -29.77 1.22 1.94
CA GLU A 494 -29.28 1.80 3.19
C GLU A 494 -29.46 0.83 4.35
N LEU A 495 -30.64 0.23 4.50
CA LEU A 495 -30.87 -0.80 5.52
C LEU A 495 -29.90 -1.98 5.35
N CYS A 496 -29.71 -2.46 4.12
CA CYS A 496 -28.79 -3.55 3.81
C CYS A 496 -27.34 -3.26 4.25
N ILE A 497 -26.88 -2.01 4.10
CA ILE A 497 -25.54 -1.57 4.50
C ILE A 497 -25.45 -1.40 6.02
N LEU A 498 -26.45 -0.75 6.63
CA LEU A 498 -26.43 -0.42 8.04
C LEU A 498 -26.54 -1.67 8.91
N GLU A 499 -27.39 -2.61 8.54
CA GLU A 499 -27.59 -3.91 9.20
C GLU A 499 -26.54 -4.96 8.83
N GLN A 500 -25.63 -4.62 7.90
CA GLN A 500 -24.53 -5.47 7.44
C GLN A 500 -25.00 -6.81 6.84
N ASP A 501 -26.03 -6.77 6.00
CA ASP A 501 -26.50 -7.96 5.31
C ASP A 501 -25.35 -8.62 4.53
N PRO A 502 -25.29 -9.96 4.47
CA PRO A 502 -24.21 -10.69 3.79
C PRO A 502 -23.96 -10.32 2.32
N GLU A 503 -24.90 -9.66 1.63
CA GLU A 503 -24.72 -9.18 0.25
C GLU A 503 -24.20 -7.75 0.13
N CYS A 504 -24.31 -6.95 1.20
CA CYS A 504 -23.85 -5.56 1.28
C CYS A 504 -22.59 -5.41 2.12
N PHE A 505 -22.21 -6.45 2.89
CA PHE A 505 -21.02 -6.47 3.72
C PHE A 505 -19.81 -7.06 3.01
N PHE A 506 -18.74 -6.25 2.89
CA PHE A 506 -17.47 -6.58 2.23
C PHE A 506 -16.35 -6.47 3.27
N GLN A 507 -15.99 -7.62 3.85
CA GLN A 507 -14.94 -7.69 4.86
C GLN A 507 -13.59 -8.06 4.23
N ASP A 508 -12.51 -7.50 4.79
CA ASP A 508 -11.15 -7.85 4.38
C ASP A 508 -10.91 -9.36 4.36
N GLY A 509 -10.26 -9.83 3.29
CA GLY A 509 -10.02 -11.25 3.05
C GLY A 509 -11.18 -12.01 2.41
N GLN A 510 -12.39 -11.44 2.32
CA GLN A 510 -13.48 -12.05 1.54
C GLN A 510 -13.21 -11.96 0.04
N TYR A 511 -13.74 -12.93 -0.71
CA TYR A 511 -13.64 -12.95 -2.16
C TYR A 511 -14.91 -12.38 -2.79
N ARG A 512 -14.83 -11.13 -3.28
CA ARG A 512 -15.92 -10.40 -3.93
C ARG A 512 -15.41 -9.73 -5.21
N ILE A 513 -16.29 -9.63 -6.20
CA ILE A 513 -15.98 -8.88 -7.42
C ILE A 513 -16.13 -7.40 -7.10
N GLN A 514 -15.09 -6.65 -7.40
CA GLN A 514 -14.98 -5.20 -7.24
C GLN A 514 -14.76 -4.57 -8.63
N GLN A 515 -14.79 -3.24 -8.79
CA GLN A 515 -14.45 -2.63 -10.08
C GLN A 515 -12.99 -2.89 -10.42
N LEU A 516 -12.07 -2.77 -9.45
CA LEU A 516 -10.65 -3.03 -9.69
C LEU A 516 -10.37 -4.46 -10.17
N SER A 517 -11.26 -5.42 -9.87
CA SER A 517 -11.13 -6.82 -10.30
C SER A 517 -11.08 -6.95 -11.83
N TYR A 518 -11.79 -6.08 -12.57
CA TYR A 518 -11.78 -6.06 -14.04
C TYR A 518 -10.43 -5.71 -14.64
N PHE A 519 -9.62 -4.96 -13.89
CA PHE A 519 -8.30 -4.49 -14.33
C PHE A 519 -7.19 -5.35 -13.75
N CYS A 520 -7.32 -5.82 -12.51
CA CYS A 520 -6.34 -6.72 -11.90
C CYS A 520 -6.23 -8.06 -12.65
N GLY A 521 -7.36 -8.61 -13.12
CA GLY A 521 -7.39 -9.81 -13.95
C GLY A 521 -7.97 -11.04 -13.24
N ASN A 522 -7.74 -12.23 -13.81
CA ASN A 522 -8.42 -13.45 -13.38
C ASN A 522 -7.88 -14.09 -12.09
N ALA A 523 -6.74 -13.63 -11.56
CA ALA A 523 -6.15 -14.20 -10.34
C ALA A 523 -7.09 -14.12 -9.13
N LEU A 524 -6.98 -15.08 -8.20
CA LEU A 524 -7.85 -15.12 -7.03
C LEU A 524 -7.69 -13.88 -6.14
N GLU A 525 -6.45 -13.41 -5.99
CA GLU A 525 -6.11 -12.19 -5.23
C GLU A 525 -6.85 -10.95 -5.77
N CYS A 526 -7.12 -10.88 -7.07
CA CYS A 526 -7.84 -9.75 -7.70
C CYS A 526 -9.29 -9.58 -7.24
N ARG A 527 -9.83 -10.59 -6.54
CA ARG A 527 -11.17 -10.57 -5.96
C ARG A 527 -11.14 -10.52 -4.43
N LYS A 528 -9.96 -10.46 -3.81
CA LYS A 528 -9.84 -10.38 -2.37
C LYS A 528 -10.07 -8.93 -1.92
N VAL A 529 -11.10 -8.71 -1.11
CA VAL A 529 -11.39 -7.41 -0.49
C VAL A 529 -10.22 -7.05 0.42
N GLY A 530 -9.80 -5.78 0.38
CA GLY A 530 -8.63 -5.31 1.14
C GLY A 530 -7.28 -5.78 0.59
N SER A 531 -7.19 -6.22 -0.67
CA SER A 531 -5.91 -6.60 -1.29
C SER A 531 -5.16 -5.41 -1.90
N SER A 532 -4.06 -5.01 -1.26
CA SER A 532 -3.18 -3.97 -1.80
C SER A 532 -2.47 -4.42 -3.09
N GLU A 533 -2.22 -5.72 -3.22
CA GLU A 533 -1.61 -6.38 -4.36
C GLU A 533 -2.53 -6.32 -5.58
N ALA A 534 -3.84 -6.51 -5.37
CA ALA A 534 -4.84 -6.37 -6.41
C ALA A 534 -4.90 -4.93 -6.95
N LEU A 535 -4.87 -3.94 -6.05
CA LEU A 535 -4.82 -2.52 -6.42
C LEU A 535 -3.56 -2.19 -7.24
N LYS A 536 -2.37 -2.55 -6.72
CA LYS A 536 -1.08 -2.31 -7.40
C LYS A 536 -1.06 -2.93 -8.80
N ARG A 537 -1.56 -4.17 -8.93
CA ARG A 537 -1.65 -4.85 -10.22
C ARG A 537 -2.65 -4.16 -11.15
N ALA A 538 -3.83 -3.78 -10.68
CA ALA A 538 -4.82 -3.07 -11.48
C ALA A 538 -4.25 -1.76 -12.06
N ILE A 539 -3.59 -0.95 -11.23
CA ILE A 539 -2.91 0.29 -11.66
C ILE A 539 -1.83 -0.02 -12.71
N SER A 540 -0.96 -0.99 -12.44
CA SER A 540 0.11 -1.39 -13.36
C SER A 540 -0.43 -1.85 -14.72
N VAL A 541 -1.51 -2.64 -14.71
CA VAL A 541 -2.16 -3.13 -15.92
C VAL A 541 -2.77 -1.98 -16.71
N VAL A 542 -3.47 -1.04 -16.05
CA VAL A 542 -4.00 0.16 -16.73
C VAL A 542 -2.88 0.94 -17.39
N ASP A 543 -1.76 1.15 -16.70
CA ASP A 543 -0.66 1.93 -17.24
C ASP A 543 0.03 1.25 -18.43
N MET A 544 0.10 -0.09 -18.42
CA MET A 544 0.77 -0.88 -19.47
C MET A 544 -0.09 -1.18 -20.69
N TYR A 545 -1.39 -1.46 -20.52
CA TYR A 545 -2.23 -2.03 -21.60
C TYR A 545 -3.37 -1.12 -22.06
N TYR A 546 -3.84 -0.21 -21.20
CA TYR A 546 -5.03 0.59 -21.50
C TYR A 546 -4.66 1.93 -22.13
N SER A 547 -5.17 2.20 -23.33
CA SER A 547 -5.07 3.50 -23.97
C SER A 547 -5.87 4.53 -23.17
N VAL A 548 -7.12 4.21 -22.83
CA VAL A 548 -8.01 5.08 -22.05
C VAL A 548 -8.88 4.26 -21.10
N VAL A 549 -8.93 4.70 -19.84
CA VAL A 549 -9.95 4.27 -18.88
C VAL A 549 -10.85 5.47 -18.62
N GLY A 550 -12.07 5.42 -19.15
CA GLY A 550 -13.04 6.51 -19.04
C GLY A 550 -13.72 6.57 -17.66
N ILE A 551 -14.27 7.74 -17.35
CA ILE A 551 -15.04 8.04 -16.15
C ILE A 551 -16.52 8.18 -16.54
N THR A 552 -17.39 7.40 -15.92
CA THR A 552 -18.83 7.39 -16.25
C THR A 552 -19.46 8.77 -16.06
N GLU A 553 -19.03 9.48 -15.03
CA GLU A 553 -19.46 10.82 -14.64
C GLU A 553 -19.00 11.90 -15.64
N ASP A 554 -17.95 11.65 -16.42
CA ASP A 554 -17.48 12.51 -17.51
C ASP A 554 -17.42 11.71 -18.82
N MET A 555 -18.58 11.24 -19.26
CA MET A 555 -18.71 10.41 -20.47
C MET A 555 -18.23 11.15 -21.72
N VAL A 556 -18.55 12.45 -21.85
CA VAL A 556 -18.18 13.26 -23.01
C VAL A 556 -16.67 13.50 -23.04
N GLY A 557 -16.05 13.85 -21.90
CA GLY A 557 -14.60 14.00 -21.80
C GLY A 557 -13.88 12.68 -22.08
N SER A 558 -14.39 11.58 -21.51
CA SER A 558 -13.87 10.22 -21.75
C SER A 558 -13.87 9.85 -23.23
N LEU A 559 -15.00 10.03 -23.92
CA LEU A 559 -15.11 9.73 -25.34
C LEU A 559 -14.31 10.71 -26.21
N SER A 560 -14.12 11.96 -25.77
CA SER A 560 -13.26 12.92 -26.48
C SER A 560 -11.78 12.52 -26.44
N VAL A 561 -11.30 12.00 -25.31
CA VAL A 561 -9.93 11.45 -25.21
C VAL A 561 -9.80 10.20 -26.07
N MET A 562 -10.81 9.33 -26.07
CA MET A 562 -10.83 8.15 -26.96
C MET A 562 -10.85 8.53 -28.44
N GLU A 563 -11.60 9.57 -28.83
CA GLU A 563 -11.59 10.10 -30.20
C GLU A 563 -10.20 10.61 -30.61
N ALA A 564 -9.52 11.35 -29.74
CA ALA A 564 -8.20 11.88 -30.02
C ALA A 564 -7.10 10.80 -30.08
N LEU A 565 -7.20 9.74 -29.27
CA LEU A 565 -6.17 8.69 -29.19
C LEU A 565 -6.46 7.46 -30.06
N LEU A 566 -7.71 7.22 -30.42
CA LEU A 566 -8.18 6.03 -31.15
C LEU A 566 -9.20 6.42 -32.25
N PRO A 567 -8.82 7.31 -33.19
CA PRO A 567 -9.76 7.91 -34.15
C PRO A 567 -10.45 6.88 -35.06
N SER A 568 -9.80 5.77 -35.44
CA SER A 568 -10.42 4.67 -36.21
C SER A 568 -11.66 4.06 -35.54
N PHE A 569 -11.79 4.20 -34.22
CA PHE A 569 -12.92 3.65 -33.46
C PHE A 569 -13.88 4.72 -32.95
N PHE A 570 -13.41 5.96 -32.75
CA PHE A 570 -14.15 7.00 -32.02
C PHE A 570 -14.35 8.33 -32.78
N SER A 571 -13.80 8.48 -33.98
CA SER A 571 -13.95 9.72 -34.76
C SER A 571 -15.41 10.09 -35.02
N GLY A 572 -15.77 11.32 -34.68
CA GLY A 572 -17.10 11.87 -34.87
C GLY A 572 -18.13 11.42 -33.84
N PHE A 573 -17.73 10.90 -32.67
CA PHE A 573 -18.68 10.37 -31.67
C PHE A 573 -19.75 11.39 -31.24
N ARG A 574 -19.44 12.70 -31.26
CA ARG A 574 -20.40 13.76 -30.90
C ARG A 574 -21.59 13.86 -31.84
N SER A 575 -21.45 13.41 -33.08
CA SER A 575 -22.55 13.37 -34.05
C SER A 575 -23.47 12.14 -33.88
N ILE A 576 -23.13 11.25 -32.93
CA ILE A 576 -23.90 10.04 -32.66
C ILE A 576 -24.94 10.32 -31.58
N SER A 577 -26.21 10.42 -31.97
CA SER A 577 -27.31 10.46 -31.02
C SER A 577 -27.54 9.08 -30.40
N VAL A 578 -27.51 8.98 -29.08
CA VAL A 578 -27.89 7.77 -28.33
C VAL A 578 -28.90 8.19 -27.28
N ASN A 579 -30.09 7.59 -27.27
CA ASN A 579 -31.13 7.92 -26.29
C ASN A 579 -30.55 7.93 -24.86
N GLU A 580 -30.80 9.01 -24.12
CA GLU A 580 -30.08 9.36 -22.89
C GLU A 580 -30.38 8.42 -21.70
N VAL A 581 -31.55 7.77 -21.69
CA VAL A 581 -31.95 6.86 -20.60
C VAL A 581 -31.89 5.41 -21.06
N ILE A 582 -30.72 4.80 -20.92
CA ILE A 582 -30.54 3.35 -21.13
C ILE A 582 -30.30 2.71 -19.78
N ASN A 583 -31.22 1.86 -19.33
CA ASN A 583 -31.17 1.20 -18.02
C ASN A 583 -31.20 2.18 -16.82
N GLY A 584 -31.90 3.31 -16.95
CA GLY A 584 -32.25 4.16 -15.82
C GLY A 584 -32.93 3.38 -14.70
N HIS A 585 -32.71 3.79 -13.45
CA HIS A 585 -33.30 3.16 -12.27
C HIS A 585 -34.28 4.15 -11.64
N PRO A 586 -35.49 3.71 -11.24
CA PRO A 586 -36.49 4.57 -10.60
C PRO A 586 -36.19 4.86 -9.11
N HIS A 587 -35.32 4.09 -8.46
CA HIS A 587 -34.99 4.30 -7.04
C HIS A 587 -34.01 5.45 -6.84
N GLU A 588 -34.28 6.26 -5.82
CA GLU A 588 -33.33 7.22 -5.27
C GLU A 588 -32.05 6.49 -4.85
N ARG A 589 -30.92 7.03 -5.30
CA ARG A 589 -29.58 6.51 -4.96
C ARG A 589 -28.99 7.23 -3.75
N ASN A 590 -29.80 8.02 -3.07
CA ASN A 590 -29.40 8.75 -1.90
C ASN A 590 -29.44 7.79 -0.71
N ILE A 591 -28.31 7.70 -0.01
CA ILE A 591 -28.16 6.94 1.23
C ILE A 591 -27.64 7.91 2.29
N SER A 592 -27.92 7.63 3.56
CA SER A 592 -27.38 8.46 4.65
C SER A 592 -25.86 8.52 4.64
N ALA A 593 -25.32 9.57 5.27
CA ALA A 593 -23.88 9.73 5.46
C ALA A 593 -23.24 8.52 6.17
N SER A 594 -23.96 7.90 7.11
CA SER A 594 -23.51 6.70 7.83
C SER A 594 -23.38 5.48 6.91
N ALA A 595 -24.34 5.24 6.03
CA ALA A 595 -24.28 4.15 5.06
C ALA A 595 -23.20 4.41 3.99
N LYS A 596 -23.10 5.65 3.51
CA LYS A 596 -22.07 6.09 2.56
C LYS A 596 -20.67 5.84 3.12
N LEU A 597 -20.45 6.22 4.37
CA LEU A 597 -19.19 6.02 5.06
C LEU A 597 -18.80 4.53 5.13
N LYS A 598 -19.72 3.66 5.55
CA LYS A 598 -19.45 2.21 5.60
C LYS A 598 -19.02 1.68 4.24
N LEU A 599 -19.68 2.11 3.16
CA LEU A 599 -19.29 1.73 1.80
C LEU A 599 -17.89 2.23 1.43
N GLU A 600 -17.54 3.46 1.77
CA GLU A 600 -16.21 4.01 1.47
C GLU A 600 -15.09 3.25 2.18
N GLN A 601 -15.33 2.82 3.41
CA GLN A 601 -14.40 1.98 4.16
C GLN A 601 -14.25 0.61 3.51
N MET A 602 -15.36 -0.01 3.11
CA MET A 602 -15.35 -1.32 2.47
C MET A 602 -14.71 -1.29 1.07
N PHE A 603 -14.92 -0.20 0.32
CA PHE A 603 -14.45 -0.02 -1.05
C PHE A 603 -13.24 0.93 -1.16
N HIS A 604 -12.45 1.09 -0.09
CA HIS A 604 -11.35 2.07 -0.05
C HIS A 604 -10.35 1.87 -1.21
N PHE A 605 -9.97 0.64 -1.56
CA PHE A 605 -9.07 0.42 -2.71
C PHE A 605 -9.73 0.68 -4.07
N ASP A 606 -11.03 0.46 -4.22
CA ASP A 606 -11.76 0.87 -5.43
C ASP A 606 -11.87 2.39 -5.54
N MET A 607 -11.97 3.11 -4.42
CA MET A 607 -11.94 4.58 -4.39
C MET A 607 -10.60 5.11 -4.89
N ILE A 608 -9.49 4.57 -4.37
CA ILE A 608 -8.14 4.92 -4.83
C ILE A 608 -7.98 4.61 -6.33
N PHE A 609 -8.42 3.43 -6.77
CA PHE A 609 -8.34 3.04 -8.17
C PHE A 609 -9.17 3.95 -9.10
N TYR A 610 -10.41 4.29 -8.69
CA TYR A 610 -11.28 5.19 -9.44
C TYR A 610 -10.63 6.55 -9.67
N GLN A 611 -9.98 7.11 -8.66
CA GLN A 611 -9.30 8.38 -8.82
C GLN A 611 -8.04 8.29 -9.64
N PHE A 612 -7.23 7.25 -9.47
CA PHE A 612 -6.10 7.03 -10.35
C PHE A 612 -6.56 7.09 -11.81
N ALA A 613 -7.67 6.44 -12.16
CA ALA A 613 -8.26 6.53 -13.49
C ALA A 613 -8.74 7.95 -13.84
N LYS A 614 -9.38 8.67 -12.89
CA LYS A 614 -9.90 10.03 -13.10
C LYS A 614 -8.79 11.05 -13.32
N GLU A 615 -7.70 10.97 -12.56
CA GLU A 615 -6.50 11.79 -12.72
C GLU A 615 -5.79 11.47 -14.03
N ARG A 616 -5.67 10.17 -14.36
CA ARG A 616 -5.14 9.74 -15.66
C ARG A 616 -5.93 10.37 -16.81
N LEU A 617 -7.26 10.28 -16.78
CA LEU A 617 -8.12 10.87 -17.81
C LEU A 617 -7.96 12.39 -17.86
N SER A 618 -7.98 13.06 -16.71
CA SER A 618 -7.82 14.53 -16.62
C SER A 618 -6.49 14.99 -17.20
N ASN A 619 -5.41 14.23 -16.95
CA ASN A 619 -4.10 14.49 -17.53
C ASN A 619 -4.08 14.26 -19.04
N GLN A 620 -4.74 13.21 -19.54
CA GLN A 620 -4.88 12.99 -20.99
C GLN A 620 -5.62 14.15 -21.65
N MET A 621 -6.74 14.59 -21.07
CA MET A 621 -7.48 15.76 -21.56
C MET A 621 -6.61 17.02 -21.59
N ARG A 622 -5.81 17.25 -20.55
CA ARG A 622 -4.89 18.40 -20.48
C ARG A 622 -3.82 18.34 -21.57
N ILE A 623 -3.19 17.18 -21.78
CA ILE A 623 -2.16 17.00 -22.81
C ILE A 623 -2.76 17.19 -24.22
N LEU A 624 -3.99 16.73 -24.42
CA LEU A 624 -4.69 16.78 -25.71
C LEU A 624 -5.48 18.10 -25.92
N ASN A 625 -5.39 19.05 -25.01
CA ASN A 625 -6.15 20.32 -25.03
C ASN A 625 -7.67 20.15 -25.17
N ILE A 626 -8.23 19.09 -24.57
CA ILE A 626 -9.67 18.83 -24.56
C ILE A 626 -10.29 19.62 -23.40
N SER A 627 -11.12 20.61 -23.73
CA SER A 627 -11.91 21.37 -22.78
C SER A 627 -13.06 20.49 -22.23
N GLY A 628 -12.99 20.13 -20.95
CA GLY A 628 -14.11 19.48 -20.27
C GLY A 628 -15.32 20.41 -20.13
N MET A 629 -16.53 19.83 -20.07
CA MET A 629 -17.72 20.56 -19.63
C MET A 629 -17.53 21.03 -18.18
N ASN A 630 -17.71 22.33 -17.95
CA ASN A 630 -17.83 23.04 -16.67
C ASN A 630 -16.64 23.02 -15.68
N ARG A 631 -15.71 23.97 -15.88
CA ARG A 631 -14.85 24.52 -14.80
C ARG A 631 -15.62 25.28 -13.70
N LYS A 632 -16.96 25.41 -13.80
CA LYS A 632 -17.80 26.18 -12.86
C LYS A 632 -18.39 25.38 -11.68
N ALA A 633 -18.30 24.04 -11.66
CA ALA A 633 -18.88 23.23 -10.57
C ALA A 633 -17.87 22.77 -9.50
N VAL A 634 -16.57 23.07 -9.65
CA VAL A 634 -15.53 22.64 -8.68
C VAL A 634 -15.23 23.73 -7.63
N ARG A 635 -15.84 24.93 -7.75
CA ARG A 635 -15.61 26.07 -6.85
C ARG A 635 -16.76 26.38 -5.88
N THR A 636 -17.85 25.64 -5.89
CA THR A 636 -19.05 25.92 -5.05
C THR A 636 -19.41 24.82 -4.06
N SER A 637 -18.55 23.81 -3.84
CA SER A 637 -18.71 22.85 -2.73
C SER A 637 -17.49 22.80 -1.81
N LEU A 638 -16.68 23.86 -1.80
CA LEU A 638 -15.64 24.14 -0.81
C LEU A 638 -15.91 25.54 -0.26
N ASN A 639 -17.01 25.67 0.47
CA ASN A 639 -17.24 26.65 1.52
C ASN A 639 -17.89 25.91 2.68
#